data_AF-A0A1H6I7M9-F1
#
_entry.id   AF-A0A1H6I7M9-F1
#
_cell.length_a   1.000
_cell.length_b   1.000
_cell.length_c   1.000
_cell.angle_alpha   90.00
_cell.angle_beta   90.00
_cell.angle_gamma   90.00
#
_symmetry.space_group_name_H-M   'P 1'
#
loop_
_entity.id
_entity.type
_entity.pdbx_description
1 polymer ?
#
loop_
_entity_poly.entity_id
_entity_poly.type
_entity_poly.pdbx_seq_one_letter_code
_entity_poly.pdbx_strand_id
1 'polypeptide(L)'
;MVLKRLLAAAASFLLVGSTAKFPTTIVVAADAEDEYLCRDYHDFSGDQHYMDKYNTATSQHFQIIWGNDDQTGLINDTFIKLNLDQLEKYREIYTTELGMNDSSESVFTPDGKKYKTNIYLTRTGLPDFEEGWAYMSAEPFTGFAYIFCDPAAMTQEDGTDSASLPHEYGHVLTYHSKGWTDQTITGPWWEAVANWFKEQYFDTLETPTTHFFLPYLRNMNLTIPHGRMYYEAWIFLQYLSENPDNFDVLGKDFIMRLQTEAKPNEYPFDTIERLSGCDMKELIGSFAKHMATLDFKNKELYNEALSKSLEDPFVWQLIYTQPEPAPDKENCYIVPEEKAPMQTGLNVIPLNIEGKRVSVTLRGISDAEEADWRACLVTEKKDGTTYYSTLFSEGTKTIALDGTETALYLTVAATPDEIIPNNFYDKAESGDEYSYTKSDYKRRYPYEFDIKGASPMYRDIKKSIEGHKHPNGGGFVAETVEIDDSVYVGQDAMVLGNSVITDNVVITDHAVVNNATISDNARISDYACVYGFWWATPTISGNAKIGENAVVTAGASVSGNARVMGNAYLLDEYSVTDNATVKGTAYCYGKGVASGQAILDGDFYNESSVSHGAAFGWLESDEYNEKLPYTDGLYAGYEFDRKSNVFAYDTYGATNGIIRNAPLWQEHRATADGVITFNGENQYIICDKTLVDYKNMEICTSVLWRGGNADQRVFDFGNGTSMYFTPANKDGRPEFGIGDTKIVSRTEFEKGAWYIVRVIISDNTAKLIINGKTIGSEKLTTLPEQTFSPLTRCYIARGHSGNYFNGSMDYFRVYFHEADEPEYYYTGKEILLSEPTLLGDANCDGIVDDEDVSLIMKAVAFPSSYGVKGTNPAHITVQGLSNADVYEPGGGLTNQDARSISRYIEGVIKSLPEN
;
A
#
# COMPACT_ATOMS: atom_id res chain seq x y z
N MET A 1 9.05 -22.51 11.52
CA MET A 1 9.06 -22.84 12.96
C MET A 1 9.75 -21.78 13.83
N VAL A 2 10.08 -20.60 13.28
CA VAL A 2 10.49 -19.39 14.00
C VAL A 2 9.31 -18.41 14.18
N LEU A 3 8.18 -18.63 13.48
CA LEU A 3 7.00 -17.75 13.47
C LEU A 3 6.02 -17.94 14.63
N LYS A 4 6.18 -18.97 15.49
CA LYS A 4 5.35 -19.18 16.69
C LYS A 4 5.94 -18.55 17.97
N ARG A 5 7.04 -17.79 17.85
CA ARG A 5 7.68 -17.11 18.99
C ARG A 5 7.45 -15.59 19.04
N LEU A 6 6.61 -15.04 18.14
CA LEU A 6 6.23 -13.62 18.12
C LEU A 6 4.73 -13.37 18.35
N LEU A 7 3.96 -14.41 18.67
CA LEU A 7 2.54 -14.32 19.03
C LEU A 7 2.32 -15.08 20.35
N ALA A 8 2.62 -14.42 21.46
CA ALA A 8 2.28 -14.91 22.80
C ALA A 8 2.13 -13.74 23.79
N ALA A 9 1.17 -12.86 23.52
CA ALA A 9 0.47 -12.15 24.56
C ALA A 9 -0.99 -12.63 24.54
N ALA A 10 -1.49 -13.01 25.73
CA ALA A 10 -2.85 -13.46 26.04
C ALA A 10 -3.21 -14.94 25.75
N ALA A 11 -3.05 -15.80 26.78
CA ALA A 11 -4.11 -16.72 27.24
C ALA A 11 -3.72 -17.38 28.58
N SER A 12 -4.62 -17.25 29.55
CA SER A 12 -4.42 -17.51 30.98
C SER A 12 -4.81 -18.93 31.46
N PHE A 13 -4.27 -19.30 32.63
CA PHE A 13 -4.76 -20.26 33.67
C PHE A 13 -4.79 -21.79 33.43
N LEU A 14 -4.08 -22.55 34.29
CA LEU A 14 -4.69 -23.37 35.37
C LEU A 14 -3.65 -24.00 36.35
N LEU A 15 -4.08 -24.05 37.62
CA LEU A 15 -3.37 -24.25 38.89
C LEU A 15 -3.04 -25.71 39.32
N VAL A 16 -2.08 -25.78 40.27
CA VAL A 16 -1.93 -26.65 41.48
C VAL A 16 -0.81 -27.70 41.48
N GLY A 17 0.12 -27.59 42.45
CA GLY A 17 0.81 -28.74 43.04
C GLY A 17 2.10 -28.45 43.81
N SER A 18 1.98 -28.06 45.09
CA SER A 18 3.06 -27.82 46.08
C SER A 18 4.07 -28.97 46.29
N THR A 19 5.34 -28.67 46.64
CA THR A 19 5.96 -28.94 47.99
C THR A 19 7.45 -28.51 48.11
N ALA A 20 7.69 -27.49 48.95
CA ALA A 20 8.64 -27.36 50.09
C ALA A 20 10.20 -27.54 49.99
N LYS A 21 10.87 -26.39 50.25
CA LYS A 21 12.09 -26.08 51.09
C LYS A 21 13.48 -26.58 50.62
N PHE A 22 14.58 -25.80 50.68
CA PHE A 22 15.19 -25.05 51.81
C PHE A 22 16.23 -24.01 51.30
N PRO A 23 16.72 -23.08 52.16
CA PRO A 23 17.42 -21.84 51.78
C PRO A 23 18.93 -22.05 51.60
N THR A 24 19.54 -21.16 50.80
CA THR A 24 20.94 -20.79 50.98
C THR A 24 21.14 -19.35 50.57
N THR A 25 21.48 -18.54 51.57
CA THR A 25 21.97 -17.17 51.44
C THR A 25 23.34 -17.21 50.77
N ILE A 26 23.54 -16.46 49.68
CA ILE A 26 24.87 -15.99 49.28
C ILE A 26 24.79 -14.47 49.21
N VAL A 27 25.13 -13.83 50.33
CA VAL A 27 25.57 -12.44 50.35
C VAL A 27 27.00 -12.46 49.85
N VAL A 28 27.25 -11.98 48.63
CA VAL A 28 28.59 -11.52 48.29
C VAL A 28 28.72 -10.12 48.89
N ALA A 29 29.63 -10.00 49.85
CA ALA A 29 29.86 -8.77 50.59
C ALA A 29 30.29 -7.64 49.65
N ALA A 30 29.64 -6.49 49.80
CA ALA A 30 30.10 -5.21 49.26
C ALA A 30 31.42 -4.82 49.93
N ASP A 31 32.51 -4.79 49.16
CA ASP A 31 33.76 -4.15 49.57
C ASP A 31 33.79 -2.72 49.00
N ALA A 32 33.94 -1.75 49.91
CA ALA A 32 34.33 -0.33 49.73
C ALA A 32 33.49 0.57 48.78
N GLU A 33 32.70 1.48 49.37
CA GLU A 33 31.98 2.62 48.75
C GLU A 33 31.51 2.39 47.30
N ASP A 34 30.55 1.50 47.13
CA ASP A 34 29.87 1.30 45.84
C ASP A 34 29.23 2.63 45.39
N GLU A 35 29.70 3.18 44.27
CA GLU A 35 29.25 4.48 43.74
C GLU A 35 27.75 4.46 43.39
N TYR A 36 27.19 3.26 43.14
CA TYR A 36 25.82 3.02 42.71
C TYR A 36 25.01 2.31 43.80
N LEU A 37 23.95 2.95 44.28
CA LEU A 37 23.07 2.44 45.32
C LEU A 37 22.04 1.45 44.77
N CYS A 38 21.73 0.41 45.55
CA CYS A 38 20.57 -0.44 45.28
C CYS A 38 19.28 0.32 45.62
N ARG A 39 18.22 0.05 44.86
CA ARG A 39 16.94 0.75 45.00
C ARG A 39 15.82 -0.26 45.11
N ASP A 40 14.93 -0.09 46.09
CA ASP A 40 13.75 -0.93 46.21
C ASP A 40 12.64 -0.48 45.25
N TYR A 41 11.74 -1.40 44.90
CA TYR A 41 10.56 -1.08 44.09
C TYR A 41 9.61 -0.16 44.87
N HIS A 42 9.38 1.05 44.36
CA HIS A 42 8.35 1.94 44.90
C HIS A 42 7.09 1.83 44.05
N ASP A 43 6.14 1.02 44.52
CA ASP A 43 4.81 0.92 43.90
C ASP A 43 3.96 2.18 44.13
N PHE A 44 2.72 2.18 43.63
CA PHE A 44 1.77 3.29 43.81
C PHE A 44 1.43 3.61 45.27
N SER A 45 1.70 2.69 46.21
CA SER A 45 1.42 2.83 47.65
C SER A 45 2.64 3.32 48.45
N GLY A 46 3.85 3.12 47.93
CA GLY A 46 5.11 3.55 48.55
C GLY A 46 5.61 2.64 49.67
N ASP A 47 4.95 1.51 49.95
CA ASP A 47 5.16 0.67 51.14
C ASP A 47 5.88 -0.68 50.85
N GLN A 48 6.22 -0.98 49.59
CA GLN A 48 6.82 -2.27 49.25
C GLN A 48 8.35 -2.29 49.39
N HIS A 49 8.84 -3.35 50.04
CA HIS A 49 10.26 -3.61 50.25
C HIS A 49 10.61 -5.01 49.70
N TYR A 50 10.90 -5.10 48.41
CA TYR A 50 11.25 -6.35 47.74
C TYR A 50 12.61 -6.85 48.20
N MET A 51 13.59 -5.96 48.36
CA MET A 51 14.95 -6.33 48.73
C MET A 51 15.05 -6.98 50.12
N ASP A 52 14.09 -6.67 51.01
CA ASP A 52 14.02 -7.25 52.36
C ASP A 52 13.34 -8.63 52.39
N LYS A 53 12.52 -8.94 51.38
CA LYS A 53 11.61 -10.11 51.38
C LYS A 53 11.97 -11.17 50.35
N TYR A 54 12.68 -10.79 49.31
CA TYR A 54 12.97 -11.61 48.13
C TYR A 54 14.47 -11.67 47.85
N ASN A 55 14.82 -12.46 46.83
CA ASN A 55 16.20 -12.70 46.47
C ASN A 55 16.70 -11.57 45.57
N THR A 56 17.95 -11.15 45.79
CA THR A 56 18.59 -10.14 44.97
C THR A 56 20.04 -10.51 44.68
N ALA A 57 20.53 -10.07 43.52
CA ALA A 57 21.93 -10.14 43.15
C ALA A 57 22.30 -8.89 42.35
N THR A 58 23.54 -8.44 42.49
CA THR A 58 23.98 -7.16 41.93
C THR A 58 25.28 -7.29 41.16
N SER A 59 25.41 -6.45 40.13
CA SER A 59 26.68 -6.06 39.54
C SER A 59 26.98 -4.61 39.91
N GLN A 60 27.89 -3.93 39.20
CA GLN A 60 28.20 -2.52 39.48
C GLN A 60 26.98 -1.61 39.20
N HIS A 61 26.29 -1.81 38.08
CA HIS A 61 25.22 -0.93 37.60
C HIS A 61 23.83 -1.58 37.61
N PHE A 62 23.71 -2.88 37.87
CA PHE A 62 22.44 -3.60 37.79
C PHE A 62 22.10 -4.40 39.05
N GLN A 63 20.80 -4.62 39.24
CA GLN A 63 20.25 -5.46 40.30
C GLN A 63 19.16 -6.37 39.73
N ILE A 64 19.33 -7.68 39.85
CA ILE A 64 18.30 -8.68 39.53
C ILE A 64 17.55 -9.05 40.82
N ILE A 65 16.22 -9.06 40.77
CA ILE A 65 15.30 -9.32 41.89
C ILE A 65 14.35 -10.44 41.49
N TRP A 66 14.21 -11.47 42.32
CA TRP A 66 13.31 -12.61 42.05
C TRP A 66 12.72 -13.20 43.32
N GLY A 67 11.52 -13.76 43.19
CA GLY A 67 10.76 -14.31 44.30
C GLY A 67 11.28 -15.66 44.79
N ASN A 68 10.53 -16.25 45.72
CA ASN A 68 10.93 -17.48 46.42
C ASN A 68 10.36 -18.77 45.79
N ASP A 69 9.67 -18.66 44.66
CA ASP A 69 8.97 -19.74 43.97
C ASP A 69 9.30 -19.69 42.47
N ASP A 70 10.50 -20.14 42.09
CA ASP A 70 10.90 -20.23 40.67
C ASP A 70 10.11 -21.33 39.95
N GLN A 71 9.13 -20.91 39.13
CA GLN A 71 8.30 -21.80 38.32
C GLN A 71 8.96 -22.17 36.99
N THR A 72 10.03 -21.48 36.60
CA THR A 72 10.76 -21.74 35.35
C THR A 72 11.81 -22.84 35.51
N GLY A 73 12.38 -22.97 36.71
CA GLY A 73 13.47 -23.90 37.02
C GLY A 73 14.83 -23.50 36.43
N LEU A 74 14.95 -22.28 35.87
CA LEU A 74 16.17 -21.79 35.23
C LEU A 74 17.10 -21.05 36.20
N ILE A 75 16.58 -20.55 37.32
CA ILE A 75 17.30 -19.62 38.18
C ILE A 75 18.31 -20.36 39.07
N ASN A 76 19.58 -20.02 38.89
CA ASN A 76 20.69 -20.47 39.73
C ASN A 76 21.86 -19.46 39.67
N ASP A 77 22.90 -19.65 40.48
CA ASP A 77 24.04 -18.72 40.54
C ASP A 77 24.73 -18.49 39.19
N THR A 78 24.75 -19.50 38.31
CA THR A 78 25.35 -19.39 36.97
C THR A 78 24.49 -18.52 36.07
N PHE A 79 23.17 -18.74 36.07
CA PHE A 79 22.21 -17.93 35.34
C PHE A 79 22.29 -16.46 35.76
N ILE A 80 22.26 -16.19 37.07
CA ILE A 80 22.29 -14.82 37.60
C ILE A 80 23.60 -14.12 37.22
N LYS A 81 24.74 -14.80 37.40
CA LYS A 81 26.04 -14.23 37.04
C LYS A 81 26.15 -13.94 35.55
N LEU A 82 25.74 -14.88 34.69
CA LEU A 82 25.79 -14.72 33.24
C LEU A 82 25.02 -13.46 32.80
N ASN A 83 23.80 -13.29 33.29
CA ASN A 83 22.94 -12.18 32.90
C ASN A 83 23.43 -10.83 33.46
N LEU A 84 23.95 -10.79 34.70
CA LEU A 84 24.60 -9.60 35.24
C LEU A 84 25.85 -9.21 34.43
N ASP A 85 26.70 -10.18 34.09
CA ASP A 85 27.90 -9.95 33.27
C ASP A 85 27.52 -9.47 31.85
N GLN A 86 26.38 -9.91 31.31
CA GLN A 86 25.84 -9.45 30.02
C GLN A 86 25.31 -8.02 30.08
N LEU A 87 24.51 -7.68 31.09
CA LEU A 87 23.97 -6.33 31.28
C LEU A 87 25.08 -5.27 31.38
N GLU A 88 26.17 -5.59 32.07
CA GLU A 88 27.34 -4.70 32.15
C GLU A 88 27.98 -4.46 30.78
N LYS A 89 28.05 -5.48 29.91
CA LYS A 89 28.53 -5.32 28.53
C LYS A 89 27.60 -4.44 27.70
N TYR A 90 26.28 -4.62 27.82
CA TYR A 90 25.31 -3.78 27.11
C TYR A 90 25.47 -2.32 27.52
N ARG A 91 25.63 -2.06 28.82
CA ARG A 91 25.89 -0.72 29.34
C ARG A 91 27.19 -0.13 28.82
N GLU A 92 28.27 -0.89 28.78
CA GLU A 92 29.54 -0.44 28.21
C GLU A 92 29.35 0.06 26.77
N ILE A 93 28.71 -0.76 25.92
CA ILE A 93 28.44 -0.39 24.52
C ILE A 93 27.56 0.87 24.46
N TYR A 94 26.41 0.86 25.14
CA TYR A 94 25.39 1.89 24.94
C TYR A 94 25.77 3.23 25.57
N THR A 95 26.36 3.23 26.77
CA THR A 95 26.69 4.49 27.45
C THR A 95 28.09 4.99 27.12
N THR A 96 29.07 4.09 26.94
CA THR A 96 30.47 4.48 26.72
C THR A 96 30.79 4.62 25.24
N GLU A 97 30.38 3.68 24.39
CA GLU A 97 30.71 3.72 22.95
C GLU A 97 29.75 4.59 22.13
N LEU A 98 28.44 4.49 22.41
CA LEU A 98 27.37 5.25 21.75
C LEU A 98 27.04 6.57 22.47
N GLY A 99 27.46 6.74 23.72
CA GLY A 99 27.33 7.99 24.47
C GLY A 99 25.96 8.24 25.10
N MET A 100 25.07 7.24 25.12
CA MET A 100 23.72 7.40 25.70
C MET A 100 23.78 7.84 27.16
N ASN A 101 22.79 8.64 27.57
CA ASN A 101 22.60 8.99 28.98
C ASN A 101 22.47 7.71 29.83
N ASP A 102 23.20 7.65 30.93
CA ASP A 102 23.12 6.53 31.87
C ASP A 102 21.76 6.50 32.58
N SER A 103 21.28 5.30 32.94
CA SER A 103 20.01 5.09 33.63
C SER A 103 20.09 5.20 35.16
N SER A 104 21.23 5.69 35.65
CA SER A 104 21.57 5.68 37.08
C SER A 104 21.07 6.88 37.86
N GLU A 105 20.54 7.91 37.19
CA GLU A 105 19.93 9.06 37.83
C GLU A 105 18.45 9.17 37.45
N SER A 106 17.64 9.75 38.32
CA SER A 106 16.21 9.92 38.06
C SER A 106 15.96 10.80 36.84
N VAL A 107 15.00 10.43 35.98
CA VAL A 107 14.53 11.32 34.91
C VAL A 107 13.75 12.52 35.44
N PHE A 108 13.41 12.54 36.71
CA PHE A 108 12.87 13.71 37.37
C PHE A 108 14.03 14.60 37.85
N THR A 109 13.98 15.08 39.10
CA THR A 109 15.07 15.85 39.69
C THR A 109 16.11 14.88 40.24
N PRO A 110 17.34 14.82 39.69
CA PRO A 110 18.40 13.99 40.27
C PRO A 110 18.70 14.45 41.71
N ASP A 111 18.85 13.49 42.62
CA ASP A 111 19.15 13.74 44.03
C ASP A 111 20.68 13.79 44.30
N GLY A 112 21.48 13.73 43.23
CA GLY A 112 22.94 13.71 43.28
C GLY A 112 23.54 12.34 43.63
N LYS A 113 22.73 11.28 43.68
CA LYS A 113 23.17 9.90 43.86
C LYS A 113 22.93 9.10 42.58
N LYS A 114 23.73 8.04 42.43
CA LYS A 114 23.58 7.07 41.36
C LYS A 114 22.95 5.79 41.90
N TYR A 115 22.08 5.19 41.10
CA TYR A 115 21.34 3.98 41.45
C TYR A 115 21.53 2.90 40.39
N LYS A 116 21.43 1.64 40.82
CA LYS A 116 21.45 0.48 39.92
C LYS A 116 20.11 0.37 39.16
N THR A 117 20.15 -0.12 37.93
CA THR A 117 18.94 -0.45 37.16
C THR A 117 18.38 -1.79 37.62
N ASN A 118 17.08 -1.83 37.92
CA ASN A 118 16.43 -3.03 38.44
C ASN A 118 15.89 -3.92 37.32
N ILE A 119 16.04 -5.23 37.51
CA ILE A 119 15.46 -6.29 36.68
C ILE A 119 14.64 -7.22 37.58
N TYR A 120 13.33 -7.32 37.35
CA TYR A 120 12.43 -8.17 38.12
C TYR A 120 12.09 -9.45 37.34
N LEU A 121 12.25 -10.62 37.94
CA LEU A 121 11.99 -11.89 37.25
C LEU A 121 10.55 -12.36 37.40
N THR A 122 9.84 -12.53 36.29
CA THR A 122 8.47 -13.07 36.29
C THR A 122 8.45 -14.56 36.60
N ARG A 123 7.30 -15.11 36.99
CA ARG A 123 7.13 -16.54 37.33
C ARG A 123 8.03 -17.02 38.48
N THR A 124 8.40 -16.11 39.38
CA THR A 124 9.23 -16.42 40.56
C THR A 124 8.50 -16.23 41.89
N GLY A 125 7.21 -15.87 41.85
CA GLY A 125 6.42 -15.53 43.04
C GLY A 125 6.62 -14.09 43.53
N LEU A 126 7.02 -13.17 42.64
CA LEU A 126 7.00 -11.73 42.90
C LEU A 126 5.57 -11.18 42.69
N PRO A 127 4.94 -10.53 43.69
CA PRO A 127 3.53 -10.14 43.65
C PRO A 127 3.14 -9.17 42.53
N ASP A 128 4.00 -8.22 42.19
CA ASP A 128 3.72 -7.23 41.13
C ASP A 128 4.25 -7.67 39.75
N PHE A 129 4.96 -8.80 39.70
CA PHE A 129 5.63 -9.33 38.51
C PHE A 129 5.34 -10.82 38.36
N GLU A 130 4.06 -11.18 38.26
CA GLU A 130 3.64 -12.58 38.23
C GLU A 130 3.93 -13.25 36.87
N GLU A 131 3.61 -12.56 35.76
CA GLU A 131 3.70 -13.07 34.39
C GLU A 131 4.17 -12.00 33.40
N GLY A 132 4.55 -12.42 32.19
CA GLY A 132 5.05 -11.56 31.11
C GLY A 132 6.39 -12.04 30.56
N TRP A 133 6.65 -11.80 29.27
CA TRP A 133 7.87 -12.27 28.58
C TRP A 133 9.05 -11.33 28.82
N ALA A 134 9.00 -10.10 28.32
CA ALA A 134 9.95 -9.03 28.57
C ALA A 134 9.27 -7.70 28.17
N TYR A 135 9.38 -6.66 29.00
CA TYR A 135 9.03 -5.28 28.68
C TYR A 135 9.87 -4.33 29.57
N MET A 136 9.83 -3.04 29.28
CA MET A 136 10.35 -1.99 30.15
C MET A 136 9.18 -1.21 30.75
N SER A 137 9.30 -0.82 32.02
CA SER A 137 8.38 0.14 32.64
C SER A 137 9.17 1.12 33.51
N ALA A 138 8.53 2.21 33.92
CA ALA A 138 9.13 3.20 34.79
C ALA A 138 8.31 3.44 36.05
N GLU A 139 9.01 3.77 37.13
CA GLU A 139 8.37 4.12 38.39
C GLU A 139 7.80 5.54 38.35
N PRO A 140 6.50 5.70 38.66
CA PRO A 140 5.79 6.97 38.48
C PRO A 140 6.28 8.09 39.41
N PHE A 141 6.92 7.76 40.54
CA PHE A 141 7.33 8.76 41.54
C PHE A 141 8.84 9.01 41.61
N THR A 142 9.63 8.03 41.21
CA THR A 142 11.09 8.10 41.32
C THR A 142 11.73 8.39 39.96
N GLY A 143 11.04 8.18 38.85
CA GLY A 143 11.55 8.45 37.52
C GLY A 143 12.66 7.49 37.10
N PHE A 144 12.70 6.28 37.67
CA PHE A 144 13.61 5.23 37.24
C PHE A 144 12.86 4.20 36.38
N ALA A 145 13.37 3.97 35.18
CA ALA A 145 13.00 2.82 34.38
C ALA A 145 13.60 1.52 34.98
N TYR A 146 12.89 0.41 34.79
CA TYR A 146 13.26 -0.94 35.18
C TYR A 146 12.79 -1.92 34.12
N ILE A 147 13.41 -3.10 34.13
CA ILE A 147 13.02 -4.22 33.27
C ILE A 147 12.31 -5.24 34.16
N PHE A 148 11.32 -5.93 33.62
CA PHE A 148 10.89 -7.20 34.18
C PHE A 148 10.87 -8.22 33.04
N CYS A 149 11.22 -9.47 33.34
CA CYS A 149 11.62 -10.43 32.31
C CYS A 149 11.37 -11.86 32.80
N ASP A 150 10.85 -12.72 31.93
CA ASP A 150 10.80 -14.15 32.15
C ASP A 150 12.23 -14.69 32.12
N PRO A 151 12.66 -15.54 33.06
CA PRO A 151 13.96 -16.17 33.01
C PRO A 151 14.27 -16.86 31.66
N ALA A 152 13.26 -17.42 30.98
CA ALA A 152 13.42 -18.02 29.65
C ALA A 152 13.63 -16.99 28.53
N ALA A 153 13.28 -15.73 28.78
CA ALA A 153 13.55 -14.60 27.90
C ALA A 153 14.92 -13.96 28.16
N MET A 154 15.67 -14.37 29.18
CA MET A 154 17.01 -13.83 29.45
C MET A 154 18.13 -14.73 28.91
N THR A 155 17.89 -16.03 28.84
CA THR A 155 18.93 -17.00 28.42
C THR A 155 18.29 -18.15 27.66
N GLN A 156 18.85 -18.52 26.52
CA GLN A 156 18.40 -19.69 25.75
C GLN A 156 18.83 -20.99 26.45
N GLU A 157 18.19 -22.12 26.11
CA GLU A 157 18.47 -23.45 26.71
C GLU A 157 19.94 -23.92 26.55
N ASP A 158 20.68 -23.36 25.60
CA ASP A 158 22.10 -23.64 25.34
C ASP A 158 23.07 -22.65 26.00
N GLY A 159 22.56 -21.68 26.78
CA GLY A 159 23.34 -20.65 27.45
C GLY A 159 23.68 -19.44 26.58
N THR A 160 23.16 -19.35 25.36
CA THR A 160 23.31 -18.15 24.51
C THR A 160 22.29 -17.06 24.87
N ASP A 161 22.61 -15.80 24.58
CA ASP A 161 21.70 -14.67 24.81
C ASP A 161 20.43 -14.81 23.95
N SER A 162 19.27 -14.61 24.58
CA SER A 162 17.96 -14.54 23.92
C SER A 162 17.78 -13.27 23.07
N ALA A 163 18.65 -12.28 23.30
CA ALA A 163 18.64 -10.95 22.74
C ALA A 163 17.39 -10.11 23.10
N SER A 164 16.64 -10.50 24.14
CA SER A 164 15.59 -9.66 24.72
C SER A 164 16.16 -8.61 25.67
N LEU A 165 17.13 -8.96 26.52
CA LEU A 165 17.73 -8.00 27.46
C LEU A 165 18.42 -6.79 26.81
N PRO A 166 19.22 -6.91 25.72
CA PRO A 166 19.78 -5.74 25.06
C PRO A 166 18.70 -4.81 24.47
N HIS A 167 17.59 -5.39 24.00
CA HIS A 167 16.41 -4.64 23.52
C HIS A 167 15.71 -3.89 24.67
N GLU A 168 15.38 -4.59 25.76
CA GLU A 168 14.72 -3.97 26.92
C GLU A 168 15.57 -2.91 27.61
N TYR A 169 16.89 -3.13 27.69
CA TYR A 169 17.79 -2.12 28.22
C TYR A 169 17.88 -0.89 27.29
N GLY A 170 17.75 -1.10 25.97
CA GLY A 170 17.55 -0.02 25.02
C GLY A 170 16.35 0.88 25.39
N HIS A 171 15.20 0.30 25.71
CA HIS A 171 14.04 1.07 26.18
C HIS A 171 14.33 1.86 27.47
N VAL A 172 15.06 1.27 28.43
CA VAL A 172 15.47 1.97 29.66
C VAL A 172 16.25 3.23 29.30
N LEU A 173 17.20 3.15 28.37
CA LEU A 173 18.01 4.30 27.95
C LEU A 173 17.21 5.33 27.12
N THR A 174 16.26 4.88 26.31
CA THR A 174 15.31 5.76 25.61
C THR A 174 14.48 6.56 26.61
N TYR A 175 13.94 5.92 27.65
CA TYR A 175 13.23 6.62 28.73
C TYR A 175 14.13 7.64 29.44
N HIS A 176 15.37 7.27 29.74
CA HIS A 176 16.35 8.15 30.39
C HIS A 176 16.92 9.26 29.49
N SER A 177 16.66 9.20 28.19
CA SER A 177 17.00 10.27 27.24
C SER A 177 16.04 11.47 27.31
N LYS A 178 14.83 11.28 27.89
CA LYS A 178 13.75 12.27 28.12
C LYS A 178 13.14 12.94 26.88
N GLY A 179 13.93 13.24 25.85
CA GLY A 179 13.46 14.02 24.70
C GLY A 179 12.38 13.31 23.89
N TRP A 180 12.15 12.01 24.11
CA TRP A 180 11.13 11.17 23.47
C TRP A 180 10.06 10.61 24.44
N THR A 181 10.10 10.99 25.72
CA THR A 181 9.12 10.54 26.74
C THR A 181 7.92 11.48 26.83
N ASP A 182 6.75 10.96 27.26
CA ASP A 182 5.50 11.71 27.49
C ASP A 182 4.89 12.40 26.25
N GLN A 183 5.01 11.78 25.07
CA GLN A 183 4.48 12.29 23.80
C GLN A 183 4.13 11.15 22.84
N THR A 184 3.01 11.27 22.15
CA THR A 184 2.46 10.20 21.31
C THR A 184 3.23 9.99 20.01
N ILE A 185 3.79 11.06 19.44
CA ILE A 185 4.39 11.03 18.10
C ILE A 185 5.71 10.26 18.03
N THR A 186 6.43 10.13 19.14
CA THR A 186 7.69 9.37 19.22
C THR A 186 7.48 7.93 19.69
N GLY A 187 6.35 7.61 20.34
CA GLY A 187 6.01 6.26 20.81
C GLY A 187 6.20 5.18 19.74
N PRO A 188 5.71 5.38 18.50
CA PRO A 188 5.95 4.49 17.36
C PRO A 188 7.41 4.07 17.10
N TRP A 189 8.37 4.87 17.51
CA TRP A 189 9.80 4.66 17.22
C TRP A 189 10.54 3.89 18.32
N TRP A 190 9.93 3.69 19.48
CA TRP A 190 10.62 3.09 20.64
C TRP A 190 11.08 1.66 20.36
N GLU A 191 10.26 0.85 19.69
CA GLU A 191 10.65 -0.51 19.30
C GLU A 191 11.77 -0.52 18.26
N ALA A 192 11.72 0.40 17.28
CA ALA A 192 12.77 0.55 16.29
C ALA A 192 14.11 0.91 16.95
N VAL A 193 14.11 1.81 17.92
CA VAL A 193 15.32 2.17 18.68
C VAL A 193 15.82 1.01 19.54
N ALA A 194 14.93 0.30 20.22
CA ALA A 194 15.30 -0.87 21.02
C ALA A 194 15.93 -1.99 20.16
N ASN A 195 15.39 -2.22 18.97
CA ASN A 195 16.01 -3.13 18.00
C ASN A 195 17.32 -2.60 17.40
N TRP A 196 17.46 -1.29 17.23
CA TRP A 196 18.75 -0.68 16.85
C TRP A 196 19.82 -0.94 17.92
N PHE A 197 19.51 -0.79 19.21
CA PHE A 197 20.41 -1.13 20.32
C PHE A 197 20.82 -2.60 20.30
N LYS A 198 19.85 -3.49 20.09
CA LYS A 198 20.09 -4.92 19.92
C LYS A 198 21.05 -5.22 18.77
N GLU A 199 20.89 -4.55 17.62
CA GLU A 199 21.81 -4.71 16.50
C GLU A 199 23.22 -4.22 16.85
N GLN A 200 23.37 -3.12 17.59
CA GLN A 200 24.68 -2.64 18.03
C GLN A 200 25.38 -3.68 18.91
N TYR A 201 24.64 -4.37 19.77
CA TYR A 201 25.20 -5.47 20.57
C TYR A 201 25.62 -6.67 19.69
N PHE A 202 24.78 -7.06 18.73
CA PHE A 202 25.08 -8.20 17.84
C PHE A 202 26.36 -8.02 17.03
N ASP A 203 26.71 -6.79 16.68
CA ASP A 203 27.96 -6.45 16.00
C ASP A 203 29.22 -6.69 16.87
N THR A 204 29.06 -6.75 18.20
CA THR A 204 30.16 -6.97 19.16
C THR A 204 30.41 -8.45 19.49
N LEU A 205 29.55 -9.36 19.03
CA LEU A 205 29.69 -10.79 19.30
C LEU A 205 30.91 -11.38 18.60
N GLU A 206 31.52 -12.39 19.21
CA GLU A 206 32.66 -13.12 18.62
C GLU A 206 32.30 -13.71 17.24
N THR A 207 31.05 -14.17 17.10
CA THR A 207 30.43 -14.48 15.81
C THR A 207 29.26 -13.52 15.62
N PRO A 208 29.45 -12.42 14.86
CA PRO A 208 28.40 -11.45 14.61
C PRO A 208 27.15 -12.10 14.01
N THR A 209 25.99 -11.56 14.38
CA THR A 209 24.67 -11.96 13.86
C THR A 209 23.86 -10.71 13.57
N THR A 210 22.61 -10.86 13.16
CA THR A 210 21.69 -9.73 12.95
C THR A 210 20.29 -10.07 13.44
N HIS A 211 19.55 -9.07 13.90
CA HIS A 211 18.13 -9.22 14.14
C HIS A 211 17.35 -9.53 12.85
N PHE A 212 17.87 -9.05 11.71
CA PHE A 212 17.28 -9.07 10.38
C PHE A 212 15.87 -8.45 10.28
N PHE A 213 15.61 -7.74 9.18
CA PHE A 213 14.45 -6.85 9.03
C PHE A 213 13.50 -7.32 7.92
N LEU A 214 13.19 -8.63 7.87
CA LEU A 214 12.32 -9.21 6.84
C LEU A 214 10.91 -8.57 6.79
N PRO A 215 10.23 -8.31 7.93
CA PRO A 215 8.98 -7.53 7.93
C PRO A 215 9.10 -6.16 7.25
N TYR A 216 10.20 -5.44 7.45
CA TYR A 216 10.46 -4.19 6.75
C TYR A 216 10.62 -4.40 5.24
N LEU A 217 11.41 -5.39 4.82
CA LEU A 217 11.62 -5.73 3.41
C LEU A 217 10.30 -6.04 2.68
N ARG A 218 9.34 -6.67 3.35
CA ARG A 218 8.02 -7.00 2.77
C ARG A 218 7.07 -5.81 2.68
N ASN A 219 7.34 -4.73 3.42
CA ASN A 219 6.46 -3.57 3.57
C ASN A 219 7.18 -2.25 3.25
N MET A 220 8.25 -2.28 2.46
CA MET A 220 9.07 -1.09 2.16
C MET A 220 8.25 0.06 1.56
N ASN A 221 7.13 -0.24 0.90
CA ASN A 221 6.24 0.77 0.32
C ASN A 221 5.41 1.55 1.35
N LEU A 222 5.41 1.16 2.63
CA LEU A 222 4.66 1.84 3.68
C LEU A 222 5.56 2.88 4.41
N THR A 223 4.93 3.86 5.06
CA THR A 223 5.63 4.94 5.78
C THR A 223 6.46 4.40 6.96
N ILE A 224 7.54 5.08 7.32
CA ILE A 224 8.44 4.67 8.40
C ILE A 224 8.15 5.50 9.66
N PRO A 225 7.85 4.89 10.82
CA PRO A 225 7.38 3.53 11.01
C PRO A 225 5.90 3.39 10.62
N HIS A 226 5.50 2.16 10.34
CA HIS A 226 4.10 1.76 10.21
C HIS A 226 3.88 0.52 11.07
N GLY A 227 2.65 0.29 11.54
CA GLY A 227 2.32 -0.82 12.44
C GLY A 227 2.68 -2.21 11.92
N ARG A 228 2.96 -2.39 10.62
CA ARG A 228 3.37 -3.68 10.03
C ARG A 228 4.87 -3.98 10.12
N MET A 229 5.71 -2.97 10.42
CA MET A 229 7.16 -3.12 10.44
C MET A 229 7.88 -2.17 11.41
N TYR A 230 7.18 -1.65 12.42
CA TYR A 230 7.74 -0.66 13.33
C TYR A 230 8.90 -1.18 14.19
N TYR A 231 8.91 -2.48 14.53
CA TYR A 231 10.07 -3.13 15.14
C TYR A 231 11.29 -3.11 14.21
N GLU A 232 11.08 -3.32 12.92
CA GLU A 232 12.12 -3.49 11.91
C GLU A 232 12.55 -2.19 11.22
N ALA A 233 11.88 -1.08 11.51
CA ALA A 233 12.25 0.26 11.05
C ALA A 233 13.64 0.70 11.56
N TRP A 234 14.25 -0.05 12.48
CA TRP A 234 15.61 0.17 13.00
C TRP A 234 16.66 0.30 11.90
N ILE A 235 16.48 -0.33 10.74
CA ILE A 235 17.43 -0.25 9.61
C ILE A 235 17.59 1.18 9.09
N PHE A 236 16.55 2.02 9.20
CA PHE A 236 16.67 3.45 8.89
C PHE A 236 17.56 4.18 9.91
N LEU A 237 17.44 3.84 11.20
CA LEU A 237 18.31 4.38 12.25
C LEU A 237 19.76 3.89 12.08
N GLN A 238 19.93 2.66 11.59
CA GLN A 238 21.23 2.12 11.24
C GLN A 238 21.89 2.92 10.11
N TYR A 239 21.14 3.27 9.06
CA TYR A 239 21.62 4.14 7.99
C TYR A 239 22.09 5.51 8.51
N LEU A 240 21.32 6.14 9.40
CA LEU A 240 21.71 7.42 10.03
C LEU A 240 22.99 7.28 10.88
N SER A 241 23.16 6.14 11.53
CA SER A 241 24.31 5.87 12.41
C SER A 241 25.59 5.54 11.64
N GLU A 242 25.47 4.73 10.58
CA GLU A 242 26.58 4.33 9.73
C GLU A 242 27.00 5.46 8.79
N ASN A 243 26.04 6.29 8.36
CA ASN A 243 26.24 7.44 7.49
C ASN A 243 27.09 7.09 6.23
N PRO A 244 26.70 6.08 5.43
CA PRO A 244 27.53 5.60 4.32
C PRO A 244 27.77 6.66 3.23
N ASP A 245 26.89 7.66 3.15
CA ASP A 245 26.98 8.79 2.22
C ASP A 245 27.77 10.00 2.76
N ASN A 246 28.29 9.93 3.99
CA ASN A 246 29.14 10.95 4.63
C ASN A 246 28.47 12.34 4.77
N PHE A 247 27.21 12.39 5.20
CA PHE A 247 26.57 13.65 5.61
C PHE A 247 27.24 14.20 6.88
N ASP A 248 27.65 15.47 6.87
CA ASP A 248 28.57 16.06 7.88
C ASP A 248 28.18 15.83 9.36
N VAL A 249 26.88 15.74 9.67
CA VAL A 249 26.34 15.72 11.04
C VAL A 249 25.84 14.33 11.48
N LEU A 250 25.64 13.41 10.54
CA LEU A 250 25.17 12.06 10.84
C LEU A 250 26.34 11.17 11.33
N GLY A 251 26.01 10.09 12.05
CA GLY A 251 27.01 9.21 12.64
C GLY A 251 26.53 8.52 13.91
N LYS A 252 27.43 7.79 14.57
CA LYS A 252 27.12 6.91 15.71
C LYS A 252 26.43 7.59 16.90
N ASP A 253 26.66 8.88 17.12
CA ASP A 253 26.08 9.67 18.21
C ASP A 253 24.73 10.31 17.81
N PHE A 254 24.35 10.24 16.53
CA PHE A 254 23.17 10.92 16.03
C PHE A 254 21.87 10.34 16.62
N ILE A 255 21.80 9.03 16.88
CA ILE A 255 20.62 8.41 17.50
C ILE A 255 20.43 8.83 18.96
N MET A 256 21.53 9.07 19.69
CA MET A 256 21.47 9.69 21.02
C MET A 256 20.95 11.13 20.92
N ARG A 257 21.49 11.93 20.00
CA ARG A 257 21.06 13.33 19.79
C ARG A 257 19.60 13.42 19.39
N LEU A 258 19.14 12.53 18.52
CA LEU A 258 17.75 12.41 18.10
C LEU A 258 16.81 12.22 19.30
N GLN A 259 17.19 11.40 20.28
CA GLN A 259 16.39 11.13 21.47
C GLN A 259 16.53 12.18 22.59
N THR A 260 17.64 12.92 22.64
CA THR A 260 17.95 13.86 23.74
C THR A 260 17.70 15.34 23.37
N GLU A 261 17.80 15.69 22.09
CA GLU A 261 17.63 17.05 21.58
C GLU A 261 16.29 17.27 20.87
N ALA A 262 15.42 16.26 20.78
CA ALA A 262 14.05 16.41 20.28
C ALA A 262 13.26 17.42 21.13
N LYS A 263 12.47 18.28 20.47
CA LYS A 263 11.55 19.18 21.18
C LYS A 263 10.25 18.43 21.52
N PRO A 264 9.49 18.88 22.53
CA PRO A 264 8.18 18.30 22.83
C PRO A 264 7.26 18.30 21.61
N ASN A 265 6.72 17.13 21.27
CA ASN A 265 5.86 16.84 20.12
C ASN A 265 6.49 17.13 18.74
N GLU A 266 7.81 17.17 18.64
CA GLU A 266 8.50 17.26 17.35
C GLU A 266 8.53 15.88 16.68
N TYR A 267 8.13 15.81 15.42
CA TYR A 267 8.13 14.55 14.70
C TYR A 267 9.58 14.10 14.44
N PRO A 268 9.93 12.81 14.55
CA PRO A 268 11.33 12.39 14.39
C PRO A 268 11.99 12.79 13.06
N PHE A 269 11.25 12.87 11.94
CA PHE A 269 11.81 13.41 10.70
C PHE A 269 12.13 14.91 10.80
N ASP A 270 11.26 15.72 11.44
CA ASP A 270 11.52 17.13 11.70
C ASP A 270 12.75 17.31 12.61
N THR A 271 12.90 16.45 13.62
CA THR A 271 14.09 16.44 14.48
C THR A 271 15.34 16.08 13.67
N ILE A 272 15.29 15.07 12.80
CA ILE A 272 16.40 14.68 11.93
C ILE A 272 16.78 15.85 11.02
N GLU A 273 15.83 16.47 10.32
CA GLU A 273 16.08 17.62 9.43
C GLU A 273 16.69 18.79 10.19
N ARG A 274 16.13 19.15 11.35
CA ARG A 274 16.63 20.24 12.18
C ARG A 274 18.04 19.99 12.70
N LEU A 275 18.32 18.78 13.19
CA LEU A 275 19.61 18.46 13.80
C LEU A 275 20.71 18.24 12.78
N SER A 276 20.37 17.66 11.62
CA SER A 276 21.34 17.35 10.56
C SER A 276 21.53 18.48 9.56
N GLY A 277 20.51 19.32 9.35
CA GLY A 277 20.47 20.31 8.26
C GLY A 277 20.40 19.69 6.85
N CYS A 278 20.18 18.37 6.75
CA CYS A 278 20.09 17.65 5.49
C CYS A 278 18.69 17.83 4.88
N ASP A 279 18.64 17.93 3.55
CA ASP A 279 17.37 17.81 2.81
C ASP A 279 16.81 16.39 3.01
N MET A 280 15.63 16.30 3.62
CA MET A 280 15.00 15.02 3.94
C MET A 280 14.73 14.17 2.69
N LYS A 281 14.50 14.80 1.54
CA LYS A 281 14.29 14.08 0.28
C LYS A 281 15.56 13.34 -0.15
N GLU A 282 16.71 14.02 -0.08
CA GLU A 282 18.01 13.42 -0.40
C GLU A 282 18.38 12.33 0.60
N LEU A 283 18.04 12.51 1.88
CA LEU A 283 18.30 11.51 2.93
C LEU A 283 17.48 10.24 2.71
N ILE A 284 16.17 10.36 2.46
CA ILE A 284 15.28 9.22 2.18
C ILE A 284 15.67 8.52 0.87
N GLY A 285 15.95 9.29 -0.19
CA GLY A 285 16.39 8.73 -1.48
C GLY A 285 17.73 8.00 -1.38
N SER A 286 18.64 8.51 -0.54
CA SER A 286 19.93 7.88 -0.27
C SER A 286 19.78 6.61 0.57
N PHE A 287 18.94 6.61 1.60
CA PHE A 287 18.58 5.37 2.29
C PHE A 287 18.00 4.33 1.32
N ALA A 288 17.08 4.73 0.44
CA ALA A 288 16.43 3.83 -0.50
C ALA A 288 17.39 3.17 -1.50
N LYS A 289 18.40 3.87 -2.04
CA LYS A 289 19.39 3.25 -2.94
C LYS A 289 20.23 2.17 -2.23
N HIS A 290 20.54 2.34 -0.94
CA HIS A 290 21.32 1.35 -0.16
C HIS A 290 20.52 0.07 0.08
N MET A 291 19.19 0.16 0.22
CA MET A 291 18.31 -1.00 0.38
C MET A 291 18.31 -1.96 -0.82
N ALA A 292 18.67 -1.51 -2.03
CA ALA A 292 18.65 -2.36 -3.23
C ALA A 292 19.62 -3.55 -3.16
N THR A 293 20.76 -3.38 -2.50
CA THR A 293 21.81 -4.42 -2.35
C THR A 293 22.15 -4.66 -0.88
N LEU A 294 21.37 -4.08 0.03
CA LEU A 294 21.62 -4.04 1.47
C LEU A 294 23.05 -3.52 1.77
N ASP A 295 23.45 -2.44 1.08
CA ASP A 295 24.80 -1.88 1.09
C ASP A 295 25.10 -1.10 2.38
N PHE A 296 25.11 -1.82 3.49
CA PHE A 296 25.40 -1.35 4.84
C PHE A 296 26.71 -1.97 5.34
N LYS A 297 27.18 -1.54 6.51
CA LYS A 297 28.38 -2.11 7.15
C LYS A 297 28.32 -3.64 7.23
N ASN A 298 27.15 -4.18 7.58
CA ASN A 298 26.91 -5.63 7.74
C ASN A 298 26.26 -6.29 6.52
N LYS A 299 26.55 -5.77 5.32
CA LYS A 299 26.03 -6.25 4.02
C LYS A 299 26.05 -7.76 3.85
N GLU A 300 27.15 -8.42 4.18
CA GLU A 300 27.30 -9.88 3.99
C GLU A 300 26.30 -10.65 4.87
N LEU A 301 26.16 -10.27 6.15
CA LEU A 301 25.21 -10.89 7.08
C LEU A 301 23.76 -10.66 6.65
N TYR A 302 23.43 -9.45 6.22
CA TYR A 302 22.08 -9.12 5.75
C TYR A 302 21.73 -9.90 4.47
N ASN A 303 22.67 -10.04 3.54
CA ASN A 303 22.47 -10.82 2.33
C ASN A 303 22.41 -12.33 2.59
N GLU A 304 23.12 -12.86 3.60
CA GLU A 304 22.97 -14.25 4.04
C GLU A 304 21.56 -14.50 4.59
N ALA A 305 21.09 -13.64 5.49
CA ALA A 305 19.75 -13.75 6.07
C ALA A 305 18.63 -13.56 5.01
N LEU A 306 18.83 -12.65 4.05
CA LEU A 306 17.95 -12.50 2.89
C LEU A 306 17.94 -13.77 2.05
N SER A 307 19.12 -14.32 1.71
CA SER A 307 19.24 -15.53 0.89
C SER A 307 18.50 -16.71 1.52
N LYS A 308 18.60 -16.87 2.84
CA LYS A 308 17.84 -17.88 3.59
C LYS A 308 16.33 -17.65 3.52
N SER A 309 15.89 -16.39 3.60
CA SER A 309 14.48 -16.03 3.48
C SER A 309 13.92 -16.29 2.08
N LEU A 310 14.74 -16.11 1.04
CA LEU A 310 14.41 -16.34 -0.36
C LEU A 310 14.36 -17.84 -0.75
N GLU A 311 14.75 -18.76 0.14
CA GLU A 311 14.54 -20.19 -0.06
C GLU A 311 13.04 -20.54 -0.16
N ASP A 312 12.19 -19.78 0.55
CA ASP A 312 10.74 -19.82 0.35
C ASP A 312 10.39 -19.05 -0.94
N PRO A 313 9.88 -19.73 -1.98
CA PRO A 313 9.92 -19.21 -3.34
C PRO A 313 8.97 -18.03 -3.60
N PHE A 314 7.99 -17.82 -2.72
CA PHE A 314 7.08 -16.67 -2.78
C PHE A 314 7.61 -15.44 -2.03
N VAL A 315 8.68 -15.55 -1.22
CA VAL A 315 9.20 -14.40 -0.47
C VAL A 315 9.76 -13.32 -1.39
N TRP A 316 10.31 -13.71 -2.54
CA TRP A 316 10.83 -12.77 -3.54
C TRP A 316 9.77 -11.74 -3.99
N GLN A 317 8.55 -12.20 -4.33
CA GLN A 317 7.49 -11.30 -4.81
C GLN A 317 6.88 -10.46 -3.68
N LEU A 318 6.98 -10.91 -2.42
CA LEU A 318 6.56 -10.10 -1.28
C LEU A 318 7.51 -8.92 -1.03
N ILE A 319 8.82 -9.08 -1.30
CA ILE A 319 9.85 -8.07 -1.05
C ILE A 319 9.96 -7.07 -2.20
N TYR A 320 10.17 -7.57 -3.41
CA TYR A 320 10.46 -6.70 -4.55
C TYR A 320 9.18 -6.10 -5.12
N THR A 321 9.30 -4.96 -5.79
CA THR A 321 8.17 -4.34 -6.50
C THR A 321 8.14 -4.87 -7.93
N GLN A 322 7.01 -5.43 -8.36
CA GLN A 322 6.78 -5.87 -9.74
C GLN A 322 5.90 -4.84 -10.46
N PRO A 323 6.49 -3.90 -11.23
CA PRO A 323 5.70 -2.93 -11.98
C PRO A 323 4.95 -3.60 -13.14
N GLU A 324 3.78 -3.08 -13.50
CA GLU A 324 2.95 -3.62 -14.59
C GLU A 324 3.21 -2.88 -15.90
N PRO A 325 3.17 -3.54 -17.07
CA PRO A 325 3.20 -2.85 -18.35
C PRO A 325 2.08 -1.81 -18.43
N ALA A 326 2.43 -0.56 -18.76
CA ALA A 326 1.45 0.49 -18.96
C ALA A 326 0.51 0.09 -20.12
N PRO A 327 -0.81 0.01 -19.92
CA PRO A 327 -1.71 -0.51 -20.95
C PRO A 327 -1.77 0.39 -22.18
N ASP A 328 -1.45 1.69 -22.03
CA ASP A 328 -1.54 2.74 -23.04
C ASP A 328 -0.20 3.10 -23.72
N LYS A 329 0.94 2.54 -23.29
CA LYS A 329 2.28 2.93 -23.75
C LYS A 329 3.21 1.72 -23.89
N GLU A 330 3.94 1.63 -25.00
CA GLU A 330 4.96 0.60 -25.17
C GLU A 330 6.23 0.90 -24.36
N ASN A 331 6.84 -0.14 -23.76
CA ASN A 331 8.07 -0.05 -22.95
C ASN A 331 7.98 0.93 -21.76
N CYS A 332 6.76 1.20 -21.31
CA CYS A 332 6.47 1.97 -20.11
C CYS A 332 5.84 1.03 -19.08
N TYR A 333 6.14 1.25 -17.82
CA TYR A 333 5.61 0.47 -16.71
C TYR A 333 5.02 1.40 -15.66
N ILE A 334 3.98 0.94 -14.97
CA ILE A 334 3.29 1.64 -13.88
C ILE A 334 3.51 0.82 -12.61
N VAL A 335 3.82 1.48 -11.49
CA VAL A 335 3.81 0.78 -10.20
C VAL A 335 2.37 0.37 -9.84
N PRO A 336 2.12 -0.87 -9.39
CA PRO A 336 0.81 -1.24 -8.85
C PRO A 336 0.40 -0.26 -7.76
N GLU A 337 -0.86 0.19 -7.78
CA GLU A 337 -1.36 1.20 -6.83
C GLU A 337 -1.15 0.74 -5.37
N GLU A 338 -1.25 -0.55 -5.10
CA GLU A 338 -1.02 -1.14 -3.79
C GLU A 338 0.43 -1.13 -3.32
N LYS A 339 1.38 -1.14 -4.25
CA LYS A 339 2.83 -1.09 -3.99
C LYS A 339 3.41 0.31 -4.17
N ALA A 340 2.62 1.29 -4.64
CA ALA A 340 3.03 2.68 -4.69
C ALA A 340 3.47 3.14 -3.29
N PRO A 341 4.63 3.81 -3.16
CA PRO A 341 5.16 4.20 -1.88
C PRO A 341 4.25 5.23 -1.21
N MET A 342 3.96 5.05 0.08
CA MET A 342 3.55 6.13 0.97
C MET A 342 4.75 7.04 1.22
N GLN A 343 4.52 8.24 1.79
CA GLN A 343 5.60 9.13 2.23
C GLN A 343 6.69 8.35 3.01
N THR A 344 7.97 8.62 2.76
CA THR A 344 9.13 7.90 3.34
C THR A 344 9.27 6.42 2.97
N GLY A 345 8.24 5.82 2.38
CA GLY A 345 8.26 4.49 1.79
C GLY A 345 9.01 4.47 0.46
N LEU A 346 9.43 3.28 0.06
CA LEU A 346 10.26 3.03 -1.11
C LEU A 346 9.90 1.73 -1.84
N ASN A 347 10.34 1.67 -3.09
CA ASN A 347 10.31 0.47 -3.92
C ASN A 347 11.73 0.08 -4.33
N VAL A 348 11.95 -1.23 -4.43
CA VAL A 348 13.14 -1.83 -5.05
C VAL A 348 12.66 -2.72 -6.20
N ILE A 349 13.03 -2.36 -7.42
CA ILE A 349 12.65 -3.05 -8.65
C ILE A 349 13.91 -3.69 -9.25
N PRO A 350 14.09 -5.03 -9.14
CA PRO A 350 15.17 -5.72 -9.84
C PRO A 350 14.95 -5.67 -11.36
N LEU A 351 16.04 -5.53 -12.12
CA LEU A 351 16.01 -5.36 -13.57
C LEU A 351 16.89 -6.41 -14.28
N ASN A 352 16.38 -6.94 -15.39
CA ASN A 352 17.17 -7.73 -16.33
C ASN A 352 18.08 -6.81 -17.15
N ILE A 353 19.38 -7.08 -17.20
CA ILE A 353 20.35 -6.31 -17.99
C ILE A 353 20.29 -6.78 -19.46
N GLU A 354 19.92 -5.89 -20.37
CA GLU A 354 19.77 -6.21 -21.81
C GLU A 354 20.74 -5.40 -22.70
N GLY A 355 21.35 -4.35 -22.17
CA GLY A 355 22.27 -3.49 -22.88
C GLY A 355 23.33 -2.88 -21.98
N LYS A 356 24.37 -2.30 -22.59
CA LYS A 356 25.49 -1.65 -21.86
C LYS A 356 25.16 -0.23 -21.36
N ARG A 357 23.96 0.25 -21.63
CA ARG A 357 23.46 1.56 -21.19
C ARG A 357 22.00 1.38 -20.83
N VAL A 358 21.67 1.67 -19.58
CA VAL A 358 20.30 1.59 -19.09
C VAL A 358 19.82 2.99 -18.81
N SER A 359 18.66 3.33 -19.36
CA SER A 359 18.02 4.64 -19.18
C SER A 359 16.61 4.46 -18.64
N VAL A 360 16.28 5.22 -17.60
CA VAL A 360 14.94 5.27 -17.00
C VAL A 360 14.44 6.71 -17.07
N THR A 361 13.20 6.91 -17.51
CA THR A 361 12.50 8.19 -17.48
C THR A 361 11.31 8.09 -16.53
N LEU A 362 11.41 8.69 -15.34
CA LEU A 362 10.38 8.64 -14.29
C LEU A 362 9.38 9.80 -14.44
N ARG A 363 8.10 9.51 -14.20
CA ARG A 363 7.01 10.49 -14.10
C ARG A 363 6.08 10.10 -12.94
N GLY A 364 5.76 11.07 -12.10
CA GLY A 364 4.79 10.94 -11.03
C GLY A 364 3.36 10.83 -11.56
N ILE A 365 2.51 10.15 -10.80
CA ILE A 365 1.06 10.10 -10.99
C ILE A 365 0.47 10.61 -9.68
N SER A 366 0.25 11.92 -9.57
CA SER A 366 -0.31 12.53 -8.35
C SER A 366 -1.04 13.82 -8.67
N ASP A 367 -2.16 14.07 -8.00
CA ASP A 367 -2.87 15.36 -7.98
C ASP A 367 -2.53 16.22 -6.74
N ALA A 368 -1.58 15.77 -5.91
CA ALA A 368 -1.01 16.56 -4.81
C ALA A 368 0.10 17.50 -5.33
N GLU A 369 0.03 18.78 -4.97
CA GLU A 369 1.01 19.80 -5.41
C GLU A 369 2.39 19.55 -4.81
N GLU A 370 2.43 19.00 -3.59
CA GLU A 370 3.62 18.67 -2.80
C GLU A 370 4.24 17.30 -3.12
N ALA A 371 3.70 16.56 -4.09
CA ALA A 371 4.21 15.22 -4.43
C ALA A 371 5.57 15.28 -5.12
N ASP A 372 6.52 14.48 -4.63
CA ASP A 372 7.86 14.36 -5.21
C ASP A 372 8.44 12.96 -4.89
N TRP A 373 9.46 12.57 -5.67
CA TRP A 373 10.11 11.27 -5.60
C TRP A 373 11.63 11.41 -5.62
N ARG A 374 12.34 10.41 -5.10
CA ARG A 374 13.77 10.21 -5.36
C ARG A 374 14.02 8.79 -5.85
N ALA A 375 14.60 8.69 -7.03
CA ALA A 375 14.94 7.45 -7.70
C ALA A 375 16.45 7.30 -7.93
N CYS A 376 16.90 6.05 -8.03
CA CYS A 376 18.29 5.70 -8.31
C CYS A 376 18.39 4.43 -9.15
N LEU A 377 19.31 4.42 -10.13
CA LEU A 377 19.78 3.18 -10.74
C LEU A 377 20.94 2.65 -9.91
N VAL A 378 20.81 1.41 -9.42
CA VAL A 378 21.78 0.76 -8.53
C VAL A 378 22.31 -0.49 -9.21
N THR A 379 23.63 -0.65 -9.30
CA THR A 379 24.27 -1.85 -9.88
C THR A 379 25.22 -2.48 -8.89
N GLU A 380 25.30 -3.79 -8.89
CA GLU A 380 26.29 -4.54 -8.11
C GLU A 380 27.19 -5.37 -9.02
N LYS A 381 28.47 -5.42 -8.70
CA LYS A 381 29.45 -6.28 -9.38
C LYS A 381 29.67 -7.58 -8.64
N LYS A 382 30.31 -8.54 -9.31
CA LYS A 382 30.64 -9.86 -8.74
C LYS A 382 31.45 -9.82 -7.43
N ASP A 383 32.22 -8.75 -7.19
CA ASP A 383 32.98 -8.57 -5.94
C ASP A 383 32.15 -7.95 -4.80
N GLY A 384 30.85 -7.71 -5.01
CA GLY A 384 29.95 -7.10 -4.04
C GLY A 384 29.97 -5.58 -4.04
N THR A 385 30.78 -4.93 -4.89
CA THR A 385 30.82 -3.46 -4.98
C THR A 385 29.55 -2.92 -5.61
N THR A 386 28.87 -2.01 -4.90
CA THR A 386 27.69 -1.30 -5.39
C THR A 386 28.06 0.05 -6.01
N TYR A 387 27.40 0.39 -7.12
CA TYR A 387 27.49 1.70 -7.77
C TYR A 387 26.10 2.29 -7.95
N TYR A 388 26.04 3.62 -7.85
CA TYR A 388 24.81 4.39 -7.87
C TYR A 388 24.84 5.42 -9.00
N SER A 389 23.72 5.63 -9.68
CA SER A 389 23.50 6.91 -10.35
C SER A 389 23.30 8.02 -9.33
N THR A 390 23.47 9.28 -9.72
CA THR A 390 22.95 10.37 -8.89
C THR A 390 21.44 10.23 -8.73
N LEU A 391 20.90 10.64 -7.58
CA LEU A 391 19.46 10.68 -7.35
C LEU A 391 18.77 11.59 -8.38
N PHE A 392 17.50 11.31 -8.64
CA PHE A 392 16.64 12.13 -9.49
C PHE A 392 15.18 12.00 -9.07
N SER A 393 14.41 13.06 -9.27
CA SER A 393 12.96 13.03 -9.18
C SER A 393 12.39 12.63 -10.54
N GLU A 394 11.62 13.51 -11.19
CA GLU A 394 11.14 13.29 -12.54
C GLU A 394 12.21 13.51 -13.60
N GLY A 395 12.02 12.86 -14.74
CA GLY A 395 12.89 12.97 -15.89
C GLY A 395 13.80 11.76 -16.07
N THR A 396 14.86 11.94 -16.86
CA THR A 396 15.66 10.82 -17.36
C THR A 396 16.99 10.69 -16.64
N LYS A 397 17.31 9.49 -16.17
CA LYS A 397 18.64 9.09 -15.72
C LYS A 397 19.17 7.93 -16.54
N THR A 398 20.46 7.95 -16.82
CA THR A 398 21.15 6.88 -17.54
C THR A 398 22.40 6.43 -16.76
N ILE A 399 22.60 5.12 -16.66
CA ILE A 399 23.84 4.51 -16.16
C ILE A 399 24.52 3.73 -17.29
N ALA A 400 25.85 3.73 -17.31
CA ALA A 400 26.64 2.93 -18.23
C ALA A 400 27.15 1.69 -17.50
N LEU A 401 27.04 0.53 -18.14
CA LEU A 401 27.47 -0.76 -17.61
C LEU A 401 28.73 -1.21 -18.33
N ASP A 402 29.70 -1.75 -17.60
CA ASP A 402 30.95 -2.26 -18.17
C ASP A 402 30.87 -3.75 -18.56
N GLY A 403 29.80 -4.43 -18.16
CA GLY A 403 29.53 -5.83 -18.44
C GLY A 403 29.98 -6.79 -17.34
N THR A 404 30.42 -6.27 -16.19
CA THR A 404 30.79 -7.07 -15.00
C THR A 404 29.71 -7.07 -13.92
N GLU A 405 28.64 -6.31 -14.12
CA GLU A 405 27.50 -6.22 -13.20
C GLU A 405 26.75 -7.56 -13.12
N THR A 406 26.44 -7.96 -11.89
CA THR A 406 25.69 -9.18 -11.56
C THR A 406 24.24 -8.86 -11.17
N ALA A 407 23.95 -7.62 -10.78
CA ALA A 407 22.61 -7.17 -10.48
C ALA A 407 22.42 -5.69 -10.87
N LEU A 408 21.18 -5.34 -11.20
CA LEU A 408 20.74 -3.98 -11.51
C LEU A 408 19.35 -3.77 -10.89
N TYR A 409 19.14 -2.62 -10.29
CA TYR A 409 17.89 -2.23 -9.66
C TYR A 409 17.51 -0.78 -10.03
N LEU A 410 16.21 -0.50 -10.02
CA LEU A 410 15.66 0.83 -9.88
C LEU A 410 15.06 0.95 -8.47
N THR A 411 15.50 1.95 -7.71
CA THR A 411 14.82 2.34 -6.47
C THR A 411 14.01 3.60 -6.71
N VAL A 412 12.85 3.71 -6.05
CA VAL A 412 12.00 4.90 -6.08
C VAL A 412 11.38 5.08 -4.69
N ALA A 413 11.66 6.21 -4.03
CA ALA A 413 11.07 6.58 -2.76
C ALA A 413 10.13 7.77 -2.92
N ALA A 414 9.03 7.80 -2.16
CA ALA A 414 8.17 8.98 -2.07
C ALA A 414 8.76 9.97 -1.08
N THR A 415 9.01 11.18 -1.54
CA THR A 415 9.69 12.24 -0.79
C THR A 415 8.92 13.56 -0.98
N PRO A 416 7.66 13.64 -0.53
CA PRO A 416 6.86 14.86 -0.66
C PRO A 416 7.56 16.06 0.01
N ASP A 417 7.14 17.29 -0.34
CA ASP A 417 7.68 18.52 0.27
C ASP A 417 7.49 18.54 1.80
N GLU A 418 6.40 17.96 2.29
CA GLU A 418 6.08 17.85 3.71
C GLU A 418 5.82 16.39 4.09
N ILE A 419 6.44 15.93 5.18
CA ILE A 419 6.17 14.62 5.76
C ILE A 419 5.13 14.81 6.87
N ILE A 420 3.94 14.27 6.63
CA ILE A 420 2.81 14.36 7.54
C ILE A 420 3.06 13.41 8.72
N PRO A 421 3.07 13.91 9.97
CA PRO A 421 3.26 13.07 11.14
C PRO A 421 2.24 11.94 11.20
N ASN A 422 2.71 10.71 11.42
CA ASN A 422 1.88 9.53 11.60
C ASN A 422 2.17 8.90 12.96
N ASN A 423 1.13 8.58 13.71
CA ASN A 423 1.21 7.71 14.87
C ASN A 423 0.43 6.44 14.56
N PHE A 424 1.12 5.33 14.26
CA PHE A 424 0.41 4.10 13.87
C PHE A 424 -0.39 3.45 15.01
N TYR A 425 -0.21 3.88 16.25
CA TYR A 425 -1.09 3.47 17.35
C TYR A 425 -2.46 4.15 17.29
N ASP A 426 -2.58 5.27 16.58
CA ASP A 426 -3.84 5.93 16.32
C ASP A 426 -4.55 5.19 15.19
N LYS A 427 -5.40 4.25 15.60
CA LYS A 427 -6.21 3.40 14.73
C LYS A 427 -7.28 4.19 13.98
N ALA A 428 -7.68 3.68 12.82
CA ALA A 428 -8.76 4.25 12.02
C ALA A 428 -10.12 4.21 12.77
N GLU A 429 -10.24 3.41 13.84
CA GLU A 429 -11.36 3.40 14.80
C GLU A 429 -11.78 4.80 15.29
N SER A 430 -10.87 5.77 15.23
CA SER A 430 -11.09 7.15 15.66
C SER A 430 -11.76 8.07 14.63
N GLY A 431 -11.99 7.63 13.39
CA GLY A 431 -12.60 8.47 12.34
C GLY A 431 -12.83 7.79 10.98
N ASP A 432 -12.96 8.62 9.93
CA ASP A 432 -13.18 8.16 8.55
C ASP A 432 -11.88 7.79 7.82
N GLU A 433 -10.75 7.69 8.53
CA GLU A 433 -9.40 7.49 7.99
C GLU A 433 -9.09 6.03 7.61
N TYR A 434 -10.10 5.26 7.17
CA TYR A 434 -9.92 3.85 6.83
C TYR A 434 -9.03 3.66 5.59
N SER A 435 -9.17 4.47 4.54
CA SER A 435 -8.39 4.32 3.30
C SER A 435 -7.47 5.50 3.01
N TYR A 436 -6.51 5.31 2.09
CA TYR A 436 -5.57 6.36 1.67
C TYR A 436 -6.23 7.54 0.96
N THR A 437 -7.48 7.41 0.52
CA THR A 437 -8.25 8.52 -0.06
C THR A 437 -8.94 9.39 1.00
N LYS A 438 -8.98 8.90 2.25
CA LYS A 438 -9.60 9.57 3.40
C LYS A 438 -8.61 10.05 4.45
N SER A 439 -7.32 9.75 4.27
CA SER A 439 -6.24 10.13 5.17
C SER A 439 -4.97 10.53 4.42
N ASP A 440 -4.46 11.71 4.70
CA ASP A 440 -3.29 12.26 4.00
C ASP A 440 -1.98 11.55 4.36
N TYR A 441 -1.80 11.09 5.61
CA TYR A 441 -0.58 10.34 5.99
C TYR A 441 -0.54 8.93 5.38
N LYS A 442 -1.70 8.37 5.00
CA LYS A 442 -1.84 7.10 4.27
C LYS A 442 -1.70 7.26 2.75
N ARG A 443 -1.62 8.50 2.25
CA ARG A 443 -1.55 8.79 0.81
C ARG A 443 -0.39 8.04 0.15
N ARG A 444 -0.66 7.54 -1.05
CA ARG A 444 0.32 6.87 -1.91
C ARG A 444 0.74 7.77 -3.05
N TYR A 445 1.98 7.58 -3.51
CA TYR A 445 2.60 8.38 -4.56
C TYR A 445 2.97 7.47 -5.74
N PRO A 446 1.99 7.04 -6.56
CA PRO A 446 2.25 6.19 -7.70
C PRO A 446 3.07 6.92 -8.77
N TYR A 447 3.76 6.14 -9.60
CA TYR A 447 4.60 6.64 -10.66
C TYR A 447 4.58 5.67 -11.85
N GLU A 448 4.98 6.18 -13.00
CA GLU A 448 5.28 5.37 -14.19
C GLU A 448 6.70 5.68 -14.68
N PHE A 449 7.28 4.76 -15.43
CA PHE A 449 8.58 4.97 -16.03
C PHE A 449 8.75 4.31 -17.39
N ASP A 450 9.46 4.98 -18.29
CA ASP A 450 10.00 4.35 -19.49
C ASP A 450 11.35 3.74 -19.17
N ILE A 451 11.68 2.60 -19.78
CA ILE A 451 12.98 1.96 -19.62
C ILE A 451 13.56 1.52 -20.96
N LYS A 452 14.88 1.68 -21.12
CA LYS A 452 15.65 1.23 -22.28
C LYS A 452 16.94 0.54 -21.83
N GLY A 453 17.28 -0.58 -22.48
CA GLY A 453 18.48 -1.36 -22.17
C GLY A 453 18.35 -2.30 -20.97
N ALA A 454 17.16 -2.35 -20.37
CA ALA A 454 16.78 -3.28 -19.32
C ALA A 454 15.26 -3.43 -19.30
N SER A 455 14.78 -4.48 -18.62
CA SER A 455 13.36 -4.72 -18.34
C SER A 455 13.16 -5.08 -16.87
N PRO A 456 11.99 -4.82 -16.27
CA PRO A 456 11.65 -5.33 -14.95
C PRO A 456 11.81 -6.84 -14.87
N MET A 457 12.40 -7.31 -13.78
CA MET A 457 12.49 -8.72 -13.45
C MET A 457 11.21 -9.14 -12.72
N TYR A 458 10.77 -10.36 -12.98
CA TYR A 458 9.68 -11.02 -12.25
C TYR A 458 10.21 -12.31 -11.63
N ARG A 459 9.43 -12.87 -10.69
CA ARG A 459 9.81 -14.11 -9.98
C ARG A 459 10.05 -15.24 -10.98
N ASP A 460 11.19 -15.91 -10.84
CA ASP A 460 11.52 -17.14 -11.55
C ASP A 460 11.66 -18.30 -10.54
N ILE A 461 10.83 -19.33 -10.69
CA ILE A 461 10.93 -20.57 -9.89
C ILE A 461 11.43 -21.68 -10.80
N LYS A 462 12.65 -22.14 -10.54
CA LYS A 462 13.22 -23.33 -11.19
C LYS A 462 13.52 -24.38 -10.13
N LYS A 463 12.83 -25.51 -10.18
CA LYS A 463 13.12 -26.66 -9.31
C LYS A 463 13.72 -27.79 -10.13
N SER A 464 14.88 -28.28 -9.69
CA SER A 464 15.48 -29.51 -10.23
C SER A 464 14.83 -30.73 -9.58
N ILE A 465 13.61 -31.04 -10.00
CA ILE A 465 12.84 -32.19 -9.52
C ILE A 465 12.39 -33.07 -10.69
N GLU A 466 12.19 -34.36 -10.43
CA GLU A 466 11.63 -35.28 -11.43
C GLU A 466 10.16 -34.93 -11.70
N GLY A 467 9.79 -34.95 -12.98
CA GLY A 467 8.45 -34.59 -13.44
C GLY A 467 8.32 -34.67 -14.95
N HIS A 468 7.14 -34.31 -15.43
CA HIS A 468 6.78 -34.35 -16.85
C HIS A 468 5.93 -33.13 -17.22
N LYS A 469 5.65 -32.98 -18.53
CA LYS A 469 4.71 -31.97 -19.01
C LYS A 469 3.30 -32.50 -18.97
N HIS A 470 2.35 -31.74 -18.43
CA HIS A 470 0.95 -32.11 -18.43
C HIS A 470 0.41 -32.19 -19.87
N PRO A 471 -0.37 -33.24 -20.26
CA PRO A 471 -0.87 -33.39 -21.62
C PRO A 471 -1.82 -32.26 -22.04
N ASN A 472 -2.51 -31.64 -21.08
CA ASN A 472 -3.40 -30.51 -21.28
C ASN A 472 -2.72 -29.20 -20.83
N GLY A 473 -2.21 -28.42 -21.77
CA GLY A 473 -1.56 -27.11 -21.57
C GLY A 473 -0.02 -27.12 -21.58
N GLY A 474 0.63 -28.24 -21.24
CA GLY A 474 2.08 -28.43 -21.40
C GLY A 474 2.96 -27.90 -20.26
N GLY A 475 2.38 -27.42 -19.16
CA GLY A 475 3.09 -27.01 -17.95
C GLY A 475 3.75 -28.14 -17.19
N PHE A 476 4.63 -27.81 -16.25
CA PHE A 476 5.43 -28.79 -15.52
C PHE A 476 4.68 -29.37 -14.33
N VAL A 477 4.69 -30.70 -14.20
CA VAL A 477 4.07 -31.44 -13.09
C VAL A 477 5.11 -32.38 -12.49
N ALA A 478 5.35 -32.28 -11.19
CA ALA A 478 6.24 -33.19 -10.47
C ALA A 478 5.65 -34.61 -10.39
N GLU A 479 6.49 -35.66 -10.39
CA GLU A 479 6.03 -37.06 -10.32
C GLU A 479 5.24 -37.41 -9.05
N THR A 480 5.36 -36.60 -8.00
CA THR A 480 4.67 -36.77 -6.71
C THR A 480 3.26 -36.18 -6.69
N VAL A 481 2.82 -35.53 -7.76
CA VAL A 481 1.51 -34.85 -7.85
C VAL A 481 0.44 -35.83 -8.31
N GLU A 482 -0.73 -35.77 -7.68
CA GLU A 482 -1.95 -36.42 -8.17
C GLU A 482 -2.79 -35.38 -8.93
N ILE A 483 -2.99 -35.58 -10.25
CA ILE A 483 -3.66 -34.61 -11.12
C ILE A 483 -4.57 -35.31 -12.14
N ASP A 484 -5.78 -34.79 -12.33
CA ASP A 484 -6.73 -35.26 -13.33
C ASP A 484 -6.37 -34.78 -14.75
N ASP A 485 -6.62 -35.61 -15.77
CA ASP A 485 -6.41 -35.27 -17.20
C ASP A 485 -7.22 -34.04 -17.66
N SER A 486 -8.33 -33.73 -16.98
CA SER A 486 -9.19 -32.58 -17.28
C SER A 486 -8.60 -31.24 -16.83
N VAL A 487 -7.64 -31.24 -15.91
CA VAL A 487 -6.96 -30.03 -15.43
C VAL A 487 -6.16 -29.41 -16.57
N TYR A 488 -6.18 -28.09 -16.69
CA TYR A 488 -5.32 -27.37 -17.63
C TYR A 488 -4.13 -26.78 -16.88
N VAL A 489 -2.91 -27.13 -17.29
CA VAL A 489 -1.67 -26.55 -16.76
C VAL A 489 -0.91 -25.87 -17.90
N GLY A 490 -0.93 -24.54 -17.92
CA GLY A 490 -0.30 -23.70 -18.94
C GLY A 490 1.21 -23.91 -18.99
N GLN A 491 1.80 -23.63 -20.16
CA GLN A 491 3.19 -23.99 -20.49
C GLN A 491 4.24 -23.56 -19.45
N ASP A 492 4.07 -22.39 -18.85
CA ASP A 492 5.04 -21.80 -17.91
C ASP A 492 4.62 -21.97 -16.44
N ALA A 493 3.48 -22.62 -16.18
CA ALA A 493 2.97 -22.92 -14.85
C ALA A 493 3.58 -24.21 -14.30
N MET A 494 3.59 -24.33 -12.96
CA MET A 494 4.20 -25.44 -12.26
C MET A 494 3.31 -26.01 -11.16
N VAL A 495 3.17 -27.33 -11.14
CA VAL A 495 2.52 -28.09 -10.05
C VAL A 495 3.54 -29.02 -9.40
N LEU A 496 3.71 -28.87 -8.09
CA LEU A 496 4.87 -29.40 -7.35
C LEU A 496 4.44 -30.08 -6.05
N GLY A 497 5.39 -30.78 -5.42
CA GLY A 497 5.20 -31.41 -4.12
C GLY A 497 4.14 -32.51 -4.16
N ASN A 498 3.41 -32.68 -3.07
CA ASN A 498 2.32 -33.67 -2.94
C ASN A 498 0.96 -33.00 -3.21
N SER A 499 0.87 -32.18 -4.26
CA SER A 499 -0.39 -31.51 -4.60
C SER A 499 -1.42 -32.51 -5.15
N VAL A 500 -2.70 -32.26 -4.89
CA VAL A 500 -3.84 -33.02 -5.40
C VAL A 500 -4.76 -32.06 -6.16
N ILE A 501 -4.91 -32.27 -7.47
CA ILE A 501 -5.65 -31.36 -8.35
C ILE A 501 -6.67 -32.13 -9.20
N THR A 502 -7.95 -31.77 -9.05
CA THR A 502 -9.07 -32.53 -9.64
C THR A 502 -10.02 -31.63 -10.42
N ASP A 503 -10.97 -32.24 -11.15
CA ASP A 503 -12.04 -31.56 -11.89
C ASP A 503 -11.56 -30.63 -13.02
N ASN A 504 -12.04 -29.39 -13.10
CA ASN A 504 -11.84 -28.45 -14.22
C ASN A 504 -10.91 -27.29 -13.86
N VAL A 505 -9.97 -27.52 -12.95
CA VAL A 505 -9.02 -26.50 -12.50
C VAL A 505 -8.16 -25.99 -13.66
N VAL A 506 -7.88 -24.69 -13.66
CA VAL A 506 -7.03 -24.04 -14.65
C VAL A 506 -5.89 -23.32 -13.95
N ILE A 507 -4.65 -23.72 -14.27
CA ILE A 507 -3.43 -23.11 -13.78
C ILE A 507 -2.67 -22.56 -14.98
N THR A 508 -2.46 -21.25 -15.05
CA THR A 508 -1.90 -20.57 -16.23
C THR A 508 -0.71 -19.69 -15.90
N ASP A 509 -0.11 -19.11 -16.96
CA ASP A 509 0.95 -18.12 -16.87
C ASP A 509 2.15 -18.66 -16.07
N HIS A 510 2.58 -17.98 -15.02
CA HIS A 510 3.71 -18.33 -14.15
C HIS A 510 3.27 -18.76 -12.75
N ALA A 511 2.00 -19.17 -12.62
CA ALA A 511 1.44 -19.64 -11.36
C ALA A 511 2.17 -20.89 -10.85
N VAL A 512 2.37 -20.97 -9.54
CA VAL A 512 3.01 -22.12 -8.89
C VAL A 512 2.13 -22.67 -7.78
N VAL A 513 1.83 -23.96 -7.90
CA VAL A 513 1.11 -24.73 -6.90
C VAL A 513 2.05 -25.76 -6.28
N ASN A 514 2.14 -25.81 -4.95
CA ASN A 514 3.01 -26.76 -4.26
C ASN A 514 2.37 -27.23 -2.95
N ASN A 515 2.23 -28.55 -2.77
CA ASN A 515 1.57 -29.16 -1.60
C ASN A 515 0.17 -28.58 -1.30
N ALA A 516 -0.68 -28.45 -2.32
CA ALA A 516 -2.03 -27.88 -2.18
C ALA A 516 -3.12 -28.88 -2.63
N THR A 517 -4.35 -28.68 -2.14
CA THR A 517 -5.54 -29.40 -2.65
C THR A 517 -6.43 -28.44 -3.42
N ILE A 518 -6.67 -28.72 -4.71
CA ILE A 518 -7.41 -27.82 -5.61
C ILE A 518 -8.44 -28.62 -6.41
N SER A 519 -9.67 -28.11 -6.52
CA SER A 519 -10.81 -28.83 -7.16
C SER A 519 -11.83 -27.88 -7.81
N ASP A 520 -12.90 -28.45 -8.35
CA ASP A 520 -14.01 -27.77 -9.04
C ASP A 520 -13.60 -26.98 -10.30
N ASN A 521 -13.71 -25.65 -10.29
CA ASN A 521 -13.45 -24.76 -11.42
C ASN A 521 -12.47 -23.63 -11.03
N ALA A 522 -11.65 -23.86 -10.00
CA ALA A 522 -10.70 -22.86 -9.51
C ALA A 522 -9.71 -22.43 -10.60
N ARG A 523 -9.33 -21.15 -10.58
CA ARG A 523 -8.38 -20.55 -11.54
C ARG A 523 -7.20 -19.94 -10.79
N ILE A 524 -6.00 -20.33 -11.18
CA ILE A 524 -4.74 -19.80 -10.61
C ILE A 524 -3.91 -19.26 -11.77
N SER A 525 -3.60 -17.96 -11.79
CA SER A 525 -3.01 -17.28 -12.94
C SER A 525 -1.86 -16.33 -12.56
N ASP A 526 -1.31 -15.66 -13.58
CA ASP A 526 -0.24 -14.67 -13.47
C ASP A 526 1.00 -15.21 -12.71
N TYR A 527 1.37 -14.64 -11.57
CA TYR A 527 2.48 -15.05 -10.72
C TYR A 527 2.02 -15.58 -9.35
N ALA A 528 0.73 -15.90 -9.22
CA ALA A 528 0.16 -16.38 -7.97
C ALA A 528 0.89 -17.63 -7.44
N CYS A 529 1.00 -17.73 -6.12
CA CYS A 529 1.63 -18.86 -5.44
C CYS A 529 0.68 -19.49 -4.42
N VAL A 530 0.36 -20.77 -4.61
CA VAL A 530 -0.42 -21.57 -3.66
C VAL A 530 0.52 -22.60 -3.04
N TYR A 531 0.85 -22.44 -1.77
CA TYR A 531 1.99 -23.12 -1.15
C TYR A 531 1.69 -23.75 0.21
N GLY A 532 1.72 -25.07 0.29
CA GLY A 532 1.60 -25.82 1.54
C GLY A 532 2.93 -26.25 2.13
N PHE A 533 2.90 -26.49 3.44
CA PHE A 533 4.00 -27.04 4.23
C PHE A 533 3.62 -28.44 4.74
N TRP A 534 4.60 -29.15 5.30
CA TRP A 534 4.36 -30.49 5.86
C TRP A 534 3.32 -30.54 6.99
N TRP A 535 3.02 -29.40 7.62
CA TRP A 535 2.09 -29.25 8.74
C TRP A 535 0.76 -28.57 8.37
N ALA A 536 0.64 -28.01 7.16
CA ALA A 536 -0.59 -27.35 6.71
C ALA A 536 -0.66 -27.28 5.17
N THR A 537 -1.86 -27.52 4.63
CA THR A 537 -2.12 -27.62 3.20
C THR A 537 -3.23 -26.63 2.81
N PRO A 538 -2.98 -25.69 1.88
CA PRO A 538 -4.01 -24.77 1.44
C PRO A 538 -5.04 -25.49 0.57
N THR A 539 -6.30 -25.04 0.65
CA THR A 539 -7.44 -25.68 -0.04
C THR A 539 -8.17 -24.67 -0.92
N ILE A 540 -8.29 -24.98 -2.22
CA ILE A 540 -8.92 -24.09 -3.19
C ILE A 540 -10.04 -24.85 -3.93
N SER A 541 -11.24 -24.27 -4.00
CA SER A 541 -12.43 -24.95 -4.58
C SER A 541 -13.44 -23.95 -5.16
N GLY A 542 -14.56 -24.44 -5.70
CA GLY A 542 -15.59 -23.63 -6.34
C GLY A 542 -15.11 -23.00 -7.65
N ASN A 543 -15.46 -21.73 -7.86
CA ASN A 543 -15.00 -20.87 -8.95
C ASN A 543 -13.97 -19.84 -8.44
N ALA A 544 -13.25 -20.15 -7.36
CA ALA A 544 -12.27 -19.24 -6.77
C ALA A 544 -11.19 -18.83 -7.78
N LYS A 545 -10.74 -17.57 -7.70
CA LYS A 545 -9.69 -17.03 -8.56
C LYS A 545 -8.53 -16.53 -7.72
N ILE A 546 -7.32 -16.95 -8.05
CA ILE A 546 -6.08 -16.51 -7.41
C ILE A 546 -5.16 -16.02 -8.52
N GLY A 547 -4.86 -14.72 -8.54
CA GLY A 547 -4.16 -14.09 -9.65
C GLY A 547 -3.11 -13.09 -9.21
N GLU A 548 -2.52 -12.41 -10.21
CA GLU A 548 -1.47 -11.40 -10.04
C GLU A 548 -0.28 -11.93 -9.21
N ASN A 549 0.08 -11.29 -8.10
CA ASN A 549 1.18 -11.70 -7.22
C ASN A 549 0.66 -12.24 -5.87
N ALA A 550 -0.59 -12.69 -5.81
CA ALA A 550 -1.18 -13.20 -4.59
C ALA A 550 -0.46 -14.46 -4.08
N VAL A 551 -0.43 -14.61 -2.75
CA VAL A 551 0.16 -15.76 -2.07
C VAL A 551 -0.87 -16.35 -1.11
N VAL A 552 -1.24 -17.61 -1.34
CA VAL A 552 -2.09 -18.40 -0.44
C VAL A 552 -1.26 -19.54 0.13
N THR A 553 -1.01 -19.52 1.44
CA THR A 553 -0.04 -20.43 2.07
C THR A 553 -0.57 -21.11 3.33
N ALA A 554 0.21 -22.05 3.86
CA ALA A 554 -0.10 -22.80 5.07
C ALA A 554 -1.46 -23.54 4.97
N GLY A 555 -2.44 -23.25 5.81
CA GLY A 555 -3.75 -23.90 5.86
C GLY A 555 -4.89 -23.01 5.35
N ALA A 556 -4.58 -21.90 4.69
CA ALA A 556 -5.58 -20.97 4.19
C ALA A 556 -6.52 -21.63 3.16
N SER A 557 -7.77 -21.19 3.11
CA SER A 557 -8.78 -21.73 2.19
C SER A 557 -9.43 -20.66 1.33
N VAL A 558 -9.69 -20.98 0.06
CA VAL A 558 -10.40 -20.09 -0.88
C VAL A 558 -11.47 -20.89 -1.62
N SER A 559 -12.73 -20.44 -1.56
CA SER A 559 -13.87 -21.19 -2.12
C SER A 559 -14.97 -20.27 -2.64
N GLY A 560 -16.05 -20.84 -3.18
CA GLY A 560 -17.14 -20.05 -3.77
C GLY A 560 -16.68 -19.36 -5.06
N ASN A 561 -17.02 -18.09 -5.23
CA ASN A 561 -16.52 -17.21 -6.30
C ASN A 561 -15.48 -16.20 -5.75
N ALA A 562 -14.85 -16.50 -4.62
CA ALA A 562 -13.88 -15.62 -3.99
C ALA A 562 -12.69 -15.31 -4.91
N ARG A 563 -12.13 -14.11 -4.74
CA ARG A 563 -10.98 -13.61 -5.50
C ARG A 563 -9.84 -13.22 -4.56
N VAL A 564 -8.63 -13.69 -4.85
CA VAL A 564 -7.41 -13.29 -4.16
C VAL A 564 -6.42 -12.75 -5.20
N MET A 565 -6.12 -11.46 -5.13
CA MET A 565 -5.42 -10.73 -6.19
C MET A 565 -4.39 -9.74 -5.63
N GLY A 566 -3.80 -8.91 -6.48
CA GLY A 566 -2.74 -7.97 -6.16
C GLY A 566 -1.53 -8.68 -5.59
N ASN A 567 -1.10 -8.22 -4.43
CA ASN A 567 -0.04 -8.77 -3.60
C ASN A 567 -0.59 -9.32 -2.27
N ALA A 568 -1.87 -9.74 -2.24
CA ALA A 568 -2.50 -10.25 -1.04
C ALA A 568 -1.78 -11.51 -0.52
N TYR A 569 -1.69 -11.65 0.80
CA TYR A 569 -1.01 -12.75 1.46
C TYR A 569 -1.92 -13.36 2.54
N LEU A 570 -2.32 -14.61 2.30
CA LEU A 570 -3.17 -15.39 3.19
C LEU A 570 -2.33 -16.50 3.83
N LEU A 571 -2.39 -16.61 5.15
CA LEU A 571 -1.67 -17.62 5.92
C LEU A 571 -2.51 -18.18 7.09
N ASP A 572 -1.92 -19.11 7.83
CA ASP A 572 -2.56 -19.87 8.91
C ASP A 572 -3.82 -20.62 8.44
N GLU A 573 -4.99 -20.36 9.01
CA GLU A 573 -6.27 -20.99 8.66
C GLU A 573 -7.28 -19.97 8.10
N TYR A 574 -6.81 -18.80 7.63
CA TYR A 574 -7.69 -17.75 7.12
C TYR A 574 -8.46 -18.22 5.88
N SER A 575 -9.75 -17.90 5.83
CA SER A 575 -10.64 -18.40 4.78
C SER A 575 -11.28 -17.27 3.96
N VAL A 576 -11.38 -17.44 2.64
CA VAL A 576 -12.08 -16.52 1.74
C VAL A 576 -13.16 -17.27 0.97
N THR A 577 -14.40 -16.82 1.04
CA THR A 577 -15.56 -17.52 0.48
C THR A 577 -16.56 -16.57 -0.19
N ASP A 578 -17.63 -17.14 -0.74
CA ASP A 578 -18.75 -16.45 -1.37
C ASP A 578 -18.30 -15.60 -2.56
N ASN A 579 -18.37 -14.26 -2.50
CA ASN A 579 -17.88 -13.36 -3.54
C ASN A 579 -16.84 -12.37 -2.98
N ALA A 580 -16.24 -12.67 -1.82
CA ALA A 580 -15.26 -11.80 -1.21
C ALA A 580 -14.01 -11.64 -2.09
N THR A 581 -13.44 -10.44 -2.06
CA THR A 581 -12.18 -10.10 -2.71
C THR A 581 -11.14 -9.70 -1.65
N VAL A 582 -9.99 -10.36 -1.67
CA VAL A 582 -8.81 -9.95 -0.91
C VAL A 582 -7.75 -9.53 -1.90
N LYS A 583 -7.32 -8.27 -1.87
CA LYS A 583 -6.42 -7.69 -2.86
C LYS A 583 -5.41 -6.70 -2.25
N GLY A 584 -4.71 -5.97 -3.12
CA GLY A 584 -3.71 -5.01 -2.72
C GLY A 584 -2.56 -5.66 -1.95
N THR A 585 -2.15 -5.07 -0.83
CA THR A 585 -1.11 -5.64 0.05
C THR A 585 -1.69 -6.23 1.33
N ALA A 586 -2.96 -6.69 1.31
CA ALA A 586 -3.64 -7.23 2.49
C ALA A 586 -2.94 -8.48 3.05
N TYR A 587 -2.75 -8.51 4.36
CA TYR A 587 -2.18 -9.60 5.15
C TYR A 587 -3.25 -10.19 6.08
N CYS A 588 -3.76 -11.37 5.72
CA CYS A 588 -4.85 -12.05 6.40
C CYS A 588 -4.34 -13.34 7.05
N TYR A 589 -4.43 -13.46 8.37
CA TYR A 589 -3.83 -14.57 9.13
C TYR A 589 -4.74 -15.06 10.26
N GLY A 590 -4.31 -16.06 11.05
CA GLY A 590 -5.16 -16.63 12.10
C GLY A 590 -6.34 -17.43 11.54
N LYS A 591 -7.55 -17.20 12.07
CA LYS A 591 -8.77 -17.98 11.76
C LYS A 591 -9.92 -17.13 11.20
N GLY A 592 -9.65 -15.89 10.79
CA GLY A 592 -10.66 -15.01 10.23
C GLY A 592 -11.24 -15.51 8.91
N VAL A 593 -12.40 -14.96 8.57
CA VAL A 593 -13.11 -15.28 7.34
C VAL A 593 -13.49 -14.01 6.58
N ALA A 594 -13.01 -13.88 5.35
CA ALA A 594 -13.56 -12.94 4.37
C ALA A 594 -14.70 -13.64 3.60
N SER A 595 -15.91 -13.11 3.67
CA SER A 595 -17.12 -13.73 3.10
C SER A 595 -18.03 -12.68 2.46
N GLY A 596 -19.18 -13.11 1.91
CA GLY A 596 -20.14 -12.22 1.27
C GLY A 596 -19.53 -11.36 0.16
N GLN A 597 -19.37 -10.07 0.43
CA GLN A 597 -18.84 -9.05 -0.49
C GLN A 597 -17.63 -8.30 0.08
N ALA A 598 -16.95 -8.85 1.08
CA ALA A 598 -15.82 -8.19 1.71
C ALA A 598 -14.73 -7.82 0.67
N ILE A 599 -14.20 -6.61 0.79
CA ILE A 599 -13.06 -6.12 0.00
C ILE A 599 -11.93 -5.79 0.98
N LEU A 600 -11.03 -6.74 1.21
CA LEU A 600 -9.85 -6.49 2.03
C LEU A 600 -8.74 -5.96 1.14
N ASP A 601 -8.18 -4.79 1.47
CA ASP A 601 -7.21 -4.11 0.59
C ASP A 601 -6.17 -3.31 1.39
N GLY A 602 -5.21 -2.75 0.68
CA GLY A 602 -4.25 -1.79 1.19
C GLY A 602 -3.38 -2.36 2.31
N ASP A 603 -3.33 -1.63 3.41
CA ASP A 603 -2.56 -1.95 4.60
C ASP A 603 -3.31 -2.85 5.61
N PHE A 604 -4.43 -3.49 5.20
CA PHE A 604 -5.16 -4.49 6.02
C PHE A 604 -4.24 -5.56 6.63
N TYR A 605 -4.07 -5.59 7.94
CA TYR A 605 -3.25 -6.59 8.65
C TYR A 605 -4.04 -7.11 9.84
N ASN A 606 -4.69 -8.25 9.71
CA ASN A 606 -5.60 -8.75 10.74
C ASN A 606 -5.97 -10.24 10.63
N GLU A 607 -6.50 -10.78 11.73
CA GLU A 607 -7.20 -12.06 11.80
C GLU A 607 -8.74 -11.93 11.90
N SER A 608 -9.27 -10.70 11.83
CA SER A 608 -10.70 -10.40 11.82
C SER A 608 -11.47 -11.06 10.67
N SER A 609 -12.74 -11.35 10.94
CA SER A 609 -13.71 -11.77 9.91
C SER A 609 -14.45 -10.57 9.36
N VAL A 610 -14.60 -10.50 8.04
CA VAL A 610 -15.29 -9.41 7.34
C VAL A 610 -16.22 -10.03 6.31
N SER A 611 -17.48 -9.58 6.27
CA SER A 611 -18.50 -10.16 5.37
C SER A 611 -19.04 -9.17 4.32
N HIS A 612 -18.78 -7.88 4.50
CA HIS A 612 -19.17 -6.83 3.57
C HIS A 612 -18.30 -5.59 3.76
N GLY A 613 -18.35 -4.68 2.78
CA GLY A 613 -17.61 -3.43 2.80
C GLY A 613 -16.12 -3.61 2.52
N ALA A 614 -15.44 -2.46 2.40
CA ALA A 614 -13.99 -2.43 2.26
C ALA A 614 -13.33 -2.28 3.63
N ALA A 615 -12.30 -3.07 3.93
CA ALA A 615 -11.53 -2.98 5.17
C ALA A 615 -10.03 -2.85 4.89
N PHE A 616 -9.37 -2.07 5.73
CA PHE A 616 -8.01 -1.57 5.61
C PHE A 616 -7.35 -1.49 6.99
N GLY A 617 -6.11 -1.01 7.07
CA GLY A 617 -5.50 -0.67 8.36
C GLY A 617 -4.90 -1.85 9.13
N TRP A 618 -4.26 -1.52 10.26
CA TRP A 618 -3.51 -2.49 11.06
C TRP A 618 -4.26 -2.80 12.37
N LEU A 619 -4.68 -4.06 12.53
CA LEU A 619 -5.36 -4.57 13.73
C LEU A 619 -6.63 -3.79 14.13
N GLU A 620 -7.39 -3.29 13.16
CA GLU A 620 -8.69 -2.65 13.41
C GLU A 620 -9.72 -3.67 13.95
N SER A 621 -10.55 -3.29 14.92
CA SER A 621 -11.51 -4.21 15.54
C SER A 621 -12.59 -4.72 14.59
N ASP A 622 -13.14 -5.89 14.90
CA ASP A 622 -14.31 -6.45 14.20
C ASP A 622 -15.48 -5.46 14.16
N GLU A 623 -15.75 -4.78 15.29
CA GLU A 623 -16.80 -3.76 15.40
C GLU A 623 -16.60 -2.58 14.45
N TYR A 624 -15.34 -2.18 14.21
CA TYR A 624 -15.02 -1.13 13.25
C TYR A 624 -15.26 -1.60 11.81
N ASN A 625 -14.73 -2.78 11.46
CA ASN A 625 -14.86 -3.34 10.12
C ASN A 625 -16.34 -3.52 9.72
N GLU A 626 -17.21 -3.94 10.64
CA GLU A 626 -18.66 -4.08 10.40
C GLU A 626 -19.39 -2.74 10.17
N LYS A 627 -18.82 -1.61 10.61
CA LYS A 627 -19.43 -0.27 10.45
C LYS A 627 -19.00 0.43 9.17
N LEU A 628 -18.00 -0.08 8.46
CA LEU A 628 -17.50 0.55 7.25
C LEU A 628 -18.60 0.60 6.18
N PRO A 629 -18.73 1.73 5.46
CA PRO A 629 -19.79 1.91 4.48
C PRO A 629 -19.64 0.90 3.34
N TYR A 630 -20.76 0.39 2.85
CA TYR A 630 -20.79 -0.50 1.69
C TYR A 630 -22.06 -0.28 0.86
N THR A 631 -21.97 -0.63 -0.42
CA THR A 631 -23.06 -0.63 -1.39
C THR A 631 -23.12 -2.04 -1.95
N ASP A 632 -24.29 -2.66 -1.87
CA ASP A 632 -24.44 -4.07 -2.24
C ASP A 632 -23.97 -4.32 -3.68
N GLY A 633 -23.04 -5.26 -3.83
CA GLY A 633 -22.51 -5.68 -5.13
C GLY A 633 -21.42 -4.77 -5.71
N LEU A 634 -21.19 -3.57 -5.16
CA LEU A 634 -20.30 -2.56 -5.77
C LEU A 634 -18.83 -2.98 -5.60
N TYR A 635 -18.13 -3.17 -6.73
CA TYR A 635 -16.71 -3.47 -6.74
C TYR A 635 -15.84 -2.22 -6.98
N ALA A 636 -16.27 -1.36 -7.89
CA ALA A 636 -15.61 -0.09 -8.17
C ALA A 636 -16.65 0.98 -8.53
N GLY A 637 -16.54 2.16 -7.95
CA GLY A 637 -17.46 3.29 -8.19
C GLY A 637 -16.71 4.59 -8.38
N TYR A 638 -16.59 5.04 -9.63
CA TYR A 638 -15.97 6.32 -9.98
C TYR A 638 -17.03 7.41 -9.99
N GLU A 639 -17.26 8.08 -8.86
CA GLU A 639 -18.38 9.01 -8.69
C GLU A 639 -18.10 10.42 -9.25
N PHE A 640 -16.84 10.77 -9.48
CA PHE A 640 -16.42 12.11 -9.95
C PHE A 640 -16.90 13.29 -9.07
N ASP A 641 -17.30 13.04 -7.83
CA ASP A 641 -17.72 14.03 -6.84
C ASP A 641 -16.58 14.95 -6.37
N ARG A 642 -15.34 14.49 -6.50
CA ARG A 642 -14.12 15.24 -6.22
C ARG A 642 -13.41 15.65 -7.51
N LYS A 643 -13.01 16.92 -7.58
CA LYS A 643 -12.14 17.42 -8.65
C LYS A 643 -10.77 16.72 -8.62
N SER A 644 -10.45 16.01 -9.71
CA SER A 644 -9.10 15.53 -10.00
C SER A 644 -8.92 15.42 -11.52
N ASN A 645 -7.72 15.71 -11.99
CA ASN A 645 -7.30 15.50 -13.39
C ASN A 645 -6.29 14.33 -13.52
N VAL A 646 -6.04 13.61 -12.41
CA VAL A 646 -5.09 12.49 -12.34
C VAL A 646 -5.79 11.20 -11.96
N PHE A 647 -6.74 11.23 -11.02
CA PHE A 647 -7.43 10.04 -10.55
C PHE A 647 -8.94 10.11 -10.80
N ALA A 648 -9.51 9.00 -11.26
CA ALA A 648 -10.91 8.69 -11.07
C ALA A 648 -11.02 7.92 -9.75
N TYR A 649 -11.31 8.64 -8.66
CA TYR A 649 -11.35 8.05 -7.32
C TYR A 649 -12.46 7.01 -7.20
N ASP A 650 -12.09 5.85 -6.68
CA ASP A 650 -13.03 4.81 -6.29
C ASP A 650 -13.74 5.18 -4.98
N THR A 651 -15.00 4.77 -4.85
CA THR A 651 -15.88 5.08 -3.72
C THR A 651 -15.28 4.70 -2.36
N TYR A 652 -14.55 3.58 -2.30
CA TYR A 652 -13.92 3.10 -1.06
C TYR A 652 -12.42 3.38 -1.00
N GLY A 653 -11.83 3.88 -2.09
CA GLY A 653 -10.39 4.06 -2.22
C GLY A 653 -9.66 2.72 -2.31
N ALA A 654 -10.21 1.76 -3.05
CA ALA A 654 -9.60 0.46 -3.29
C ALA A 654 -9.08 0.31 -4.74
N THR A 655 -9.76 0.91 -5.72
CA THR A 655 -9.56 0.57 -7.14
C THR A 655 -9.59 1.80 -8.06
N ASN A 656 -8.74 2.81 -7.82
CA ASN A 656 -8.79 4.07 -8.57
C ASN A 656 -8.49 3.87 -10.07
N GLY A 657 -9.10 4.71 -10.91
CA GLY A 657 -8.71 4.86 -12.30
C GLY A 657 -7.65 5.96 -12.49
N ILE A 658 -6.81 5.84 -13.50
CA ILE A 658 -5.80 6.85 -13.87
C ILE A 658 -6.29 7.66 -15.07
N ILE A 659 -6.45 8.97 -14.88
CA ILE A 659 -6.87 9.93 -15.90
C ILE A 659 -5.68 10.30 -16.80
N ARG A 660 -5.94 10.43 -18.11
CA ARG A 660 -4.96 10.84 -19.12
C ARG A 660 -5.40 12.10 -19.85
N ASN A 661 -4.42 13.00 -20.06
CA ASN A 661 -4.56 14.26 -20.81
C ASN A 661 -5.60 15.24 -20.23
N ALA A 662 -5.81 15.18 -18.91
CA ALA A 662 -6.59 16.14 -18.12
C ALA A 662 -7.96 16.54 -18.74
N PRO A 663 -8.89 15.60 -18.94
CA PRO A 663 -10.30 15.91 -19.15
C PRO A 663 -10.82 16.92 -18.12
N LEU A 664 -11.76 17.75 -18.57
CA LEU A 664 -12.29 18.85 -17.77
C LEU A 664 -13.28 18.33 -16.73
N TRP A 665 -12.97 18.53 -15.45
CA TRP A 665 -13.92 18.33 -14.35
C TRP A 665 -14.77 19.58 -14.13
N GLN A 666 -16.07 19.42 -13.91
CA GLN A 666 -17.01 20.51 -13.69
C GLN A 666 -17.98 20.20 -12.57
N GLU A 667 -18.13 21.16 -11.65
CA GLU A 667 -19.06 21.05 -10.53
C GLU A 667 -20.51 20.91 -11.01
N HIS A 668 -20.88 21.57 -12.11
CA HIS A 668 -22.23 21.53 -12.66
C HIS A 668 -22.22 21.42 -14.19
N ARG A 669 -23.05 20.53 -14.73
CA ARG A 669 -23.35 20.45 -16.18
C ARG A 669 -24.79 20.01 -16.45
N ALA A 670 -25.54 20.93 -17.05
CA ALA A 670 -26.97 20.78 -17.30
C ALA A 670 -27.75 20.49 -16.01
N THR A 671 -28.05 19.22 -15.71
CA THR A 671 -28.72 18.79 -14.46
C THR A 671 -27.85 17.86 -13.62
N ALA A 672 -26.61 17.60 -14.02
CA ALA A 672 -25.68 16.74 -13.32
C ALA A 672 -24.62 17.56 -12.57
N ASP A 673 -24.18 17.04 -11.44
CA ASP A 673 -23.16 17.64 -10.57
C ASP A 673 -21.92 16.75 -10.55
N GLY A 674 -20.73 17.33 -10.39
CA GLY A 674 -19.46 16.58 -10.31
C GLY A 674 -19.16 15.76 -11.58
N VAL A 675 -19.10 16.39 -12.75
CA VAL A 675 -18.97 15.67 -14.03
C VAL A 675 -17.55 15.74 -14.60
N ILE A 676 -17.15 14.68 -15.30
CA ILE A 676 -15.93 14.66 -16.11
C ILE A 676 -16.25 14.79 -17.60
N THR A 677 -15.39 15.49 -18.35
CA THR A 677 -15.67 15.87 -19.74
C THR A 677 -14.50 15.58 -20.65
N PHE A 678 -14.78 14.78 -21.67
CA PHE A 678 -13.83 14.31 -22.65
C PHE A 678 -14.00 15.02 -23.99
N ASN A 679 -12.89 15.39 -24.60
CA ASN A 679 -12.81 16.14 -25.85
C ASN A 679 -13.07 15.31 -27.13
N GLY A 680 -13.13 13.97 -27.04
CA GLY A 680 -13.26 13.12 -28.21
C GLY A 680 -12.00 12.92 -29.04
N GLU A 681 -10.83 13.31 -28.53
CA GLU A 681 -9.56 13.27 -29.28
C GLU A 681 -8.45 12.47 -28.63
N ASN A 682 -8.22 12.64 -27.32
CA ASN A 682 -7.08 12.01 -26.65
C ASN A 682 -7.25 11.85 -25.13
N GLN A 683 -8.41 12.19 -24.56
CA GLN A 683 -8.66 12.10 -23.11
C GLN A 683 -9.39 10.81 -22.75
N TYR A 684 -8.96 10.16 -21.66
CA TYR A 684 -9.50 8.86 -21.24
C TYR A 684 -9.07 8.50 -19.81
N ILE A 685 -9.62 7.39 -19.29
CA ILE A 685 -9.26 6.82 -18.00
C ILE A 685 -8.76 5.38 -18.24
N ILE A 686 -7.65 5.02 -17.60
CA ILE A 686 -7.15 3.66 -17.46
C ILE A 686 -7.75 3.09 -16.19
N CYS A 687 -8.39 1.92 -16.26
CA CYS A 687 -8.96 1.25 -15.11
C CYS A 687 -8.19 -0.03 -14.78
N ASP A 688 -8.32 -0.48 -13.55
CA ASP A 688 -7.81 -1.77 -13.10
C ASP A 688 -8.37 -2.91 -13.98
N LYS A 689 -7.50 -3.84 -14.39
CA LYS A 689 -7.86 -4.91 -15.33
C LYS A 689 -8.89 -5.88 -14.76
N THR A 690 -8.98 -5.97 -13.43
CA THR A 690 -9.82 -6.95 -12.74
C THR A 690 -11.30 -6.55 -12.70
N LEU A 691 -11.64 -5.34 -13.18
CA LEU A 691 -13.03 -4.88 -13.37
C LEU A 691 -13.85 -5.79 -14.30
N VAL A 692 -13.19 -6.49 -15.23
CA VAL A 692 -13.84 -7.41 -16.18
C VAL A 692 -13.78 -8.89 -15.74
N ASP A 693 -13.11 -9.19 -14.62
CA ASP A 693 -12.88 -10.56 -14.14
C ASP A 693 -14.05 -11.13 -13.32
N TYR A 694 -15.27 -10.86 -13.78
CA TYR A 694 -16.49 -11.43 -13.23
C TYR A 694 -17.29 -12.16 -14.30
N LYS A 695 -17.95 -13.25 -13.90
CA LYS A 695 -18.89 -13.95 -14.76
C LYS A 695 -20.21 -13.19 -14.90
N ASN A 696 -20.76 -12.81 -13.75
CA ASN A 696 -21.94 -11.97 -13.63
C ASN A 696 -21.48 -10.57 -13.24
N MET A 697 -22.06 -9.53 -13.83
CA MET A 697 -21.70 -8.16 -13.49
C MET A 697 -22.75 -7.18 -13.98
N GLU A 698 -22.68 -5.96 -13.46
CA GLU A 698 -23.34 -4.81 -14.04
C GLU A 698 -22.34 -3.66 -14.23
N ILE A 699 -22.43 -2.98 -15.37
CA ILE A 699 -21.81 -1.67 -15.59
C ILE A 699 -22.92 -0.64 -15.71
N CYS A 700 -22.86 0.40 -14.87
CA CYS A 700 -23.83 1.49 -14.85
C CYS A 700 -23.12 2.84 -14.90
N THR A 701 -23.52 3.71 -15.84
CA THR A 701 -22.97 5.06 -15.99
C THR A 701 -23.99 6.01 -16.61
N SER A 702 -23.85 7.30 -16.33
CA SER A 702 -24.57 8.35 -17.05
C SER A 702 -23.66 9.05 -18.04
N VAL A 703 -24.15 9.24 -19.27
CA VAL A 703 -23.39 9.90 -20.34
C VAL A 703 -24.21 10.96 -21.08
N LEU A 704 -23.57 12.07 -21.38
CA LEU A 704 -24.04 13.09 -22.31
C LEU A 704 -23.12 13.07 -23.53
N TRP A 705 -23.63 12.63 -24.67
CA TRP A 705 -22.85 12.50 -25.90
C TRP A 705 -23.05 13.70 -26.83
N ARG A 706 -21.97 14.30 -27.34
CA ARG A 706 -22.03 15.51 -28.20
C ARG A 706 -22.03 15.22 -29.70
N GLY A 707 -21.87 13.96 -30.11
CA GLY A 707 -21.66 13.60 -31.51
C GLY A 707 -20.19 13.32 -31.82
N GLY A 708 -19.84 13.35 -33.10
CA GLY A 708 -18.49 13.08 -33.61
C GLY A 708 -18.43 11.80 -34.44
N ASN A 709 -17.25 11.19 -34.51
CA ASN A 709 -17.03 9.96 -35.28
C ASN A 709 -17.90 8.81 -34.76
N ALA A 710 -18.22 7.85 -35.63
CA ALA A 710 -18.86 6.60 -35.23
C ALA A 710 -17.90 5.75 -34.38
N ASP A 711 -18.46 4.80 -33.62
CA ASP A 711 -17.77 3.82 -32.79
C ASP A 711 -16.94 4.39 -31.62
N GLN A 712 -17.17 5.65 -31.22
CA GLN A 712 -16.63 6.20 -29.96
C GLN A 712 -16.97 5.31 -28.77
N ARG A 713 -16.04 5.14 -27.82
CA ARG A 713 -16.22 4.20 -26.70
C ARG A 713 -16.48 4.93 -25.40
N VAL A 714 -17.63 4.64 -24.78
CA VAL A 714 -17.85 5.02 -23.37
C VAL A 714 -16.95 4.18 -22.48
N PHE A 715 -16.89 2.87 -22.73
CA PHE A 715 -15.88 1.96 -22.17
C PHE A 715 -15.51 0.88 -23.20
N ASP A 716 -14.33 0.31 -23.05
CA ASP A 716 -13.79 -0.79 -23.86
C ASP A 716 -12.83 -1.63 -22.99
N PHE A 717 -13.27 -2.82 -22.58
CA PHE A 717 -12.61 -3.69 -21.60
C PHE A 717 -12.26 -5.05 -22.22
N GLY A 718 -11.01 -5.48 -22.13
CA GLY A 718 -10.59 -6.84 -22.51
C GLY A 718 -9.19 -6.90 -23.12
N ASN A 719 -8.92 -7.95 -23.89
CA ASN A 719 -7.70 -8.06 -24.69
C ASN A 719 -7.98 -8.78 -26.02
N GLY A 720 -7.83 -8.08 -27.14
CA GLY A 720 -8.23 -8.59 -28.45
C GLY A 720 -9.76 -8.61 -28.60
N THR A 721 -10.42 -9.59 -27.98
CA THR A 721 -11.88 -9.55 -27.81
C THR A 721 -12.21 -8.68 -26.61
N SER A 722 -13.01 -7.65 -26.81
CA SER A 722 -13.40 -6.72 -25.75
C SER A 722 -14.90 -6.54 -25.62
N MET A 723 -15.30 -6.21 -24.40
CA MET A 723 -16.64 -5.77 -24.03
C MET A 723 -16.69 -4.25 -24.11
N TYR A 724 -17.65 -3.70 -24.84
CA TYR A 724 -17.72 -2.25 -25.06
C TYR A 724 -19.16 -1.72 -25.10
N PHE A 725 -19.29 -0.43 -24.86
CA PHE A 725 -20.47 0.34 -25.22
C PHE A 725 -20.10 1.56 -26.08
N THR A 726 -20.85 1.78 -27.15
CA THR A 726 -20.75 2.97 -28.00
C THR A 726 -22.09 3.71 -28.05
N PRO A 727 -22.10 5.06 -27.98
CA PRO A 727 -23.33 5.84 -28.10
C PRO A 727 -23.84 5.89 -29.55
N ALA A 728 -22.96 5.63 -30.53
CA ALA A 728 -23.29 5.59 -31.95
C ALA A 728 -22.33 4.68 -32.70
N ASN A 729 -22.82 3.52 -33.14
CA ASN A 729 -22.13 2.66 -34.09
C ASN A 729 -22.12 3.32 -35.50
N LYS A 730 -21.65 2.60 -36.51
CA LYS A 730 -21.60 3.08 -37.91
C LYS A 730 -22.94 3.50 -38.51
N ASP A 731 -24.05 3.01 -37.95
CA ASP A 731 -25.42 3.39 -38.34
C ASP A 731 -26.00 4.50 -37.45
N GLY A 732 -25.18 5.14 -36.60
CA GLY A 732 -25.59 6.21 -35.70
C GLY A 732 -26.29 5.74 -34.42
N ARG A 733 -26.28 4.43 -34.12
CA ARG A 733 -27.12 3.84 -33.05
C ARG A 733 -26.31 3.35 -31.85
N PRO A 734 -26.81 3.53 -30.62
CA PRO A 734 -26.19 2.94 -29.44
C PRO A 734 -26.06 1.43 -29.55
N GLU A 735 -24.91 0.90 -29.17
CA GLU A 735 -24.60 -0.54 -29.28
C GLU A 735 -23.74 -0.98 -28.09
N PHE A 736 -24.18 -2.08 -27.45
CA PHE A 736 -23.33 -2.89 -26.59
C PHE A 736 -22.80 -4.09 -27.40
N GLY A 737 -21.54 -4.45 -27.20
CA GLY A 737 -20.96 -5.63 -27.84
C GLY A 737 -19.91 -6.34 -26.98
N ILE A 738 -19.83 -7.66 -27.15
CA ILE A 738 -18.79 -8.53 -26.60
C ILE A 738 -18.66 -9.78 -27.47
N GLY A 739 -17.45 -10.07 -27.95
CA GLY A 739 -17.24 -11.12 -28.96
C GLY A 739 -18.13 -10.90 -30.19
N ASP A 740 -18.88 -11.93 -30.57
CA ASP A 740 -19.84 -11.87 -31.68
C ASP A 740 -21.23 -11.37 -31.27
N THR A 741 -21.47 -11.16 -29.97
CA THR A 741 -22.78 -10.76 -29.46
C THR A 741 -22.92 -9.24 -29.47
N LYS A 742 -24.06 -8.75 -29.97
CA LYS A 742 -24.38 -7.32 -30.06
C LYS A 742 -25.81 -7.03 -29.67
N ILE A 743 -26.03 -5.93 -28.95
CA ILE A 743 -27.36 -5.40 -28.65
C ILE A 743 -27.41 -3.97 -29.17
N VAL A 744 -28.22 -3.72 -30.21
CA VAL A 744 -28.28 -2.43 -30.91
C VAL A 744 -29.62 -1.75 -30.65
N SER A 745 -29.58 -0.49 -30.22
CA SER A 745 -30.77 0.34 -30.06
C SER A 745 -31.42 0.66 -31.40
N ARG A 746 -32.76 0.74 -31.41
CA ARG A 746 -33.52 1.19 -32.60
C ARG A 746 -33.56 2.71 -32.72
N THR A 747 -33.25 3.43 -31.64
CA THR A 747 -33.26 4.89 -31.56
C THR A 747 -31.85 5.40 -31.30
N GLU A 748 -31.48 6.46 -32.02
CA GLU A 748 -30.21 7.18 -31.83
C GLU A 748 -30.22 7.93 -30.51
N PHE A 749 -29.03 8.22 -29.95
CA PHE A 749 -28.92 9.19 -28.89
C PHE A 749 -29.13 10.60 -29.43
N GLU A 750 -29.99 11.35 -28.75
CA GLU A 750 -30.06 12.78 -28.93
C GLU A 750 -28.78 13.43 -28.42
N LYS A 751 -28.06 14.09 -29.33
CA LYS A 751 -26.82 14.78 -28.97
C LYS A 751 -27.10 15.87 -27.93
N GLY A 752 -26.26 15.96 -26.92
CA GLY A 752 -26.34 16.91 -25.82
C GLY A 752 -27.32 16.53 -24.71
N ALA A 753 -28.02 15.40 -24.83
CA ALA A 753 -28.91 14.89 -23.78
C ALA A 753 -28.20 13.84 -22.91
N TRP A 754 -28.55 13.79 -21.64
CA TRP A 754 -28.11 12.76 -20.71
C TRP A 754 -28.84 11.43 -20.93
N TYR A 755 -28.10 10.32 -20.82
CA TYR A 755 -28.58 8.95 -20.88
C TYR A 755 -27.95 8.13 -19.77
N ILE A 756 -28.77 7.39 -19.03
CA ILE A 756 -28.31 6.31 -18.15
C ILE A 756 -28.18 5.05 -18.98
N VAL A 757 -27.01 4.43 -18.91
CA VAL A 757 -26.68 3.19 -19.60
C VAL A 757 -26.37 2.13 -18.55
N ARG A 758 -27.14 1.03 -18.58
CA ARG A 758 -26.85 -0.17 -17.78
C ARG A 758 -26.62 -1.35 -18.70
N VAL A 759 -25.52 -2.05 -18.47
CA VAL A 759 -25.20 -3.34 -19.09
C VAL A 759 -25.20 -4.37 -17.98
N ILE A 760 -26.17 -5.28 -17.99
CA ILE A 760 -26.32 -6.33 -16.97
C ILE A 760 -25.98 -7.66 -17.63
N ILE A 761 -25.06 -8.41 -17.03
CA ILE A 761 -24.68 -9.75 -17.44
C ILE A 761 -24.97 -10.70 -16.30
N SER A 762 -25.89 -11.64 -16.54
CA SER A 762 -26.26 -12.68 -15.58
C SER A 762 -26.66 -13.94 -16.33
N ASP A 763 -26.29 -15.10 -15.81
CA ASP A 763 -26.62 -16.41 -16.38
C ASP A 763 -26.28 -16.53 -17.89
N ASN A 764 -25.10 -16.04 -18.26
CA ASN A 764 -24.59 -15.98 -19.64
C ASN A 764 -25.48 -15.18 -20.60
N THR A 765 -26.26 -14.21 -20.10
CA THR A 765 -27.13 -13.34 -20.88
C THR A 765 -26.77 -11.89 -20.61
N ALA A 766 -26.54 -11.10 -21.67
CA ALA A 766 -26.40 -9.66 -21.56
C ALA A 766 -27.74 -8.97 -21.79
N LYS A 767 -27.98 -7.90 -21.05
CA LYS A 767 -29.15 -7.01 -21.17
C LYS A 767 -28.66 -5.57 -21.22
N LEU A 768 -29.05 -4.85 -22.27
CA LEU A 768 -28.80 -3.41 -22.38
C LEU A 768 -30.06 -2.65 -21.98
N ILE A 769 -29.93 -1.76 -21.00
CA ILE A 769 -31.00 -0.86 -20.55
C ILE A 769 -30.53 0.57 -20.75
N ILE A 770 -31.40 1.41 -21.33
CA ILE A 770 -31.14 2.83 -21.54
C ILE A 770 -32.33 3.61 -20.97
N ASN A 771 -32.08 4.52 -20.03
CA ASN A 771 -33.10 5.30 -19.32
C ASN A 771 -34.24 4.41 -18.77
N GLY A 772 -33.88 3.34 -18.05
CA GLY A 772 -34.81 2.36 -17.47
C GLY A 772 -35.51 1.43 -18.48
N LYS A 773 -35.35 1.67 -19.79
CA LYS A 773 -35.97 0.84 -20.83
C LYS A 773 -35.01 -0.24 -21.32
N THR A 774 -35.44 -1.49 -21.24
CA THR A 774 -34.71 -2.62 -21.87
C THR A 774 -34.70 -2.46 -23.39
N ILE A 775 -33.50 -2.37 -23.95
CA ILE A 775 -33.25 -2.25 -25.38
C ILE A 775 -33.23 -3.63 -26.04
N GLY A 776 -32.58 -4.60 -25.39
CA GLY A 776 -32.50 -5.98 -25.84
C GLY A 776 -31.84 -6.87 -24.80
N SER A 777 -31.93 -8.17 -25.03
CA SER A 777 -31.30 -9.19 -24.21
C SER A 777 -30.84 -10.32 -25.11
N GLU A 778 -29.55 -10.67 -25.02
CA GLU A 778 -28.91 -11.63 -25.92
C GLU A 778 -28.05 -12.61 -25.13
N LYS A 779 -28.05 -13.87 -25.54
CA LYS A 779 -27.20 -14.90 -24.94
C LYS A 779 -25.76 -14.68 -25.40
N LEU A 780 -24.85 -14.69 -24.43
CA LEU A 780 -23.43 -14.50 -24.66
C LEU A 780 -22.77 -15.78 -25.15
N THR A 781 -21.97 -15.65 -26.20
CA THR A 781 -20.99 -16.67 -26.63
C THR A 781 -19.63 -16.49 -25.97
N THR A 782 -19.36 -15.29 -25.45
CA THR A 782 -18.14 -14.91 -24.74
C THR A 782 -18.53 -14.16 -23.48
N LEU A 783 -18.04 -14.61 -22.32
CA LEU A 783 -18.28 -14.00 -21.02
C LEU A 783 -17.20 -12.96 -20.69
N PRO A 784 -17.48 -11.98 -19.81
CA PRO A 784 -16.50 -10.94 -19.48
C PRO A 784 -15.18 -11.51 -18.94
N GLU A 785 -15.24 -12.41 -17.96
CA GLU A 785 -14.05 -13.09 -17.41
C GLU A 785 -13.22 -13.88 -18.45
N GLN A 786 -13.79 -14.25 -19.60
CA GLN A 786 -13.05 -14.90 -20.69
C GLN A 786 -12.23 -13.91 -21.52
N THR A 787 -12.44 -12.60 -21.32
CA THR A 787 -11.63 -11.53 -21.91
C THR A 787 -10.49 -11.08 -20.99
N PHE A 788 -10.44 -11.62 -19.76
CA PHE A 788 -9.40 -11.34 -18.78
C PHE A 788 -8.12 -12.12 -19.08
N SER A 789 -6.99 -11.46 -18.93
CA SER A 789 -5.63 -11.96 -19.15
C SER A 789 -4.62 -11.02 -18.49
N PRO A 790 -3.35 -11.42 -18.32
CA PRO A 790 -2.31 -10.54 -17.79
C PRO A 790 -2.12 -9.23 -18.61
N LEU A 791 -2.52 -9.21 -19.88
CA LEU A 791 -2.41 -8.07 -20.80
C LEU A 791 -3.76 -7.36 -21.04
N THR A 792 -4.76 -7.62 -20.20
CA THR A 792 -6.07 -6.98 -20.30
C THR A 792 -5.97 -5.48 -20.10
N ARG A 793 -6.70 -4.75 -20.94
CA ARG A 793 -6.78 -3.29 -20.93
C ARG A 793 -8.23 -2.91 -20.68
N CYS A 794 -8.43 -2.08 -19.66
CA CYS A 794 -9.75 -1.54 -19.34
C CYS A 794 -9.69 -0.02 -19.49
N TYR A 795 -10.44 0.51 -20.45
CA TYR A 795 -10.50 1.94 -20.68
C TYR A 795 -11.92 2.49 -20.56
N ILE A 796 -12.02 3.70 -20.01
CA ILE A 796 -13.19 4.57 -20.14
C ILE A 796 -12.84 5.71 -21.10
N ALA A 797 -13.80 6.11 -21.91
CA ALA A 797 -13.71 7.19 -22.91
C ALA A 797 -12.72 6.97 -24.08
N ARG A 798 -12.29 5.72 -24.34
CA ARG A 798 -11.54 5.34 -25.56
C ARG A 798 -11.69 3.86 -25.89
N GLY A 799 -11.43 3.52 -27.15
CA GLY A 799 -11.19 2.15 -27.56
C GLY A 799 -9.71 1.79 -27.62
N HIS A 800 -9.44 0.51 -27.93
CA HIS A 800 -8.08 -0.02 -28.04
C HIS A 800 -7.30 0.54 -29.24
N SER A 801 -8.00 1.00 -30.29
CA SER A 801 -7.42 1.53 -31.53
C SER A 801 -7.64 3.05 -31.69
N GLY A 802 -7.98 3.76 -30.61
CA GLY A 802 -8.56 5.09 -30.66
C GLY A 802 -10.09 5.03 -30.49
N ASN A 803 -10.83 6.02 -31.00
CA ASN A 803 -12.28 6.20 -30.79
C ASN A 803 -12.64 6.81 -29.42
N TYR A 804 -12.05 7.97 -29.17
CA TYR A 804 -12.26 8.71 -27.92
C TYR A 804 -13.67 9.26 -27.82
N PHE A 805 -14.24 9.20 -26.63
CA PHE A 805 -15.58 9.70 -26.36
C PHE A 805 -15.60 11.23 -26.31
N ASN A 806 -16.51 11.84 -27.07
CA ASN A 806 -16.80 13.26 -27.05
C ASN A 806 -18.09 13.50 -26.25
N GLY A 807 -17.94 13.86 -24.99
CA GLY A 807 -19.07 13.95 -24.09
C GLY A 807 -18.71 14.20 -22.64
N SER A 808 -19.75 14.26 -21.81
CA SER A 808 -19.61 14.28 -20.36
C SER A 808 -20.09 12.97 -19.77
N MET A 809 -19.50 12.60 -18.65
CA MET A 809 -19.82 11.40 -17.90
C MET A 809 -20.02 11.80 -16.45
N ASP A 810 -21.00 11.16 -15.83
CA ASP A 810 -21.14 11.15 -14.38
C ASP A 810 -21.38 9.72 -13.92
N TYR A 811 -20.75 9.39 -12.80
CA TYR A 811 -20.49 8.09 -12.21
C TYR A 811 -20.12 6.97 -13.21
N PHE A 812 -19.24 6.07 -12.79
CA PHE A 812 -19.04 4.82 -13.50
C PHE A 812 -18.89 3.70 -12.49
N ARG A 813 -19.91 2.86 -12.40
CA ARG A 813 -20.02 1.82 -11.37
C ARG A 813 -19.95 0.44 -11.99
N VAL A 814 -19.17 -0.42 -11.35
CA VAL A 814 -19.05 -1.84 -11.69
C VAL A 814 -19.50 -2.66 -10.49
N TYR A 815 -20.50 -3.50 -10.70
CA TYR A 815 -21.02 -4.42 -9.71
C TYR A 815 -20.73 -5.87 -10.13
N PHE A 816 -20.56 -6.78 -9.16
CA PHE A 816 -20.39 -8.22 -9.43
C PHE A 816 -21.73 -8.98 -9.56
N HIS A 817 -22.86 -8.28 -9.43
CA HIS A 817 -24.20 -8.74 -9.79
C HIS A 817 -25.08 -7.56 -10.24
N GLU A 818 -26.31 -7.86 -10.65
CA GLU A 818 -27.33 -6.83 -10.94
C GLU A 818 -27.62 -6.01 -9.67
N ALA A 819 -27.55 -4.69 -9.81
CA ALA A 819 -27.82 -3.75 -8.72
C ALA A 819 -29.23 -3.15 -8.85
N ASP A 820 -29.68 -2.51 -7.77
CA ASP A 820 -30.88 -1.69 -7.81
C ASP A 820 -30.75 -0.56 -8.83
N GLU A 821 -31.89 -0.17 -9.42
CA GLU A 821 -31.91 0.94 -10.38
C GLU A 821 -31.50 2.26 -9.70
N PRO A 822 -30.65 3.09 -10.32
CA PRO A 822 -30.22 4.35 -9.72
C PRO A 822 -31.39 5.26 -9.34
N GLU A 823 -31.31 5.91 -8.17
CA GLU A 823 -32.39 6.74 -7.62
C GLU A 823 -32.65 8.04 -8.42
N TYR A 824 -31.66 8.51 -9.19
CA TYR A 824 -31.69 9.80 -9.88
C TYR A 824 -31.50 9.65 -11.39
N TYR A 825 -32.22 10.49 -12.13
CA TYR A 825 -32.11 10.62 -13.58
C TYR A 825 -31.71 12.04 -13.95
N TYR A 826 -30.60 12.18 -14.68
CA TYR A 826 -30.31 13.43 -15.36
C TYR A 826 -31.18 13.51 -16.62
N THR A 827 -32.18 14.39 -16.59
CA THR A 827 -33.07 14.63 -17.73
C THR A 827 -32.72 15.94 -18.45
N GLY A 828 -31.69 16.64 -17.99
CA GLY A 828 -31.18 17.86 -18.61
C GLY A 828 -30.62 17.61 -19.99
N LYS A 829 -30.65 18.65 -20.82
CA LYS A 829 -30.01 18.69 -22.12
C LYS A 829 -29.17 19.97 -22.22
N GLU A 830 -27.94 19.86 -22.71
CA GLU A 830 -27.14 21.03 -23.06
C GLU A 830 -27.50 21.54 -24.46
N ILE A 831 -27.29 22.83 -24.64
CA ILE A 831 -27.43 23.45 -25.95
C ILE A 831 -26.12 23.19 -26.68
N LEU A 832 -26.15 22.30 -27.66
CA LEU A 832 -25.01 22.11 -28.56
C LEU A 832 -24.89 23.32 -29.47
N LEU A 833 -23.76 23.99 -29.38
CA LEU A 833 -23.40 25.08 -30.25
C LEU A 833 -22.95 24.49 -31.60
N SER A 834 -23.49 25.04 -32.69
CA SER A 834 -22.93 24.84 -34.03
C SER A 834 -21.53 25.45 -34.10
N GLU A 835 -20.73 25.13 -35.13
CA GLU A 835 -19.51 25.90 -35.31
C GLU A 835 -19.80 27.40 -35.46
N PRO A 836 -18.92 28.28 -34.92
CA PRO A 836 -19.07 29.71 -35.09
C PRO A 836 -19.13 30.07 -36.58
N THR A 837 -20.16 30.80 -37.00
CA THR A 837 -20.24 31.31 -38.37
C THR A 837 -19.33 32.52 -38.56
N LEU A 838 -19.19 33.33 -37.51
CA LEU A 838 -18.30 34.48 -37.43
C LEU A 838 -18.00 34.76 -35.95
N LEU A 839 -16.74 34.59 -35.54
CA LEU A 839 -16.34 34.83 -34.16
C LEU A 839 -16.45 36.32 -33.81
N GLY A 840 -17.14 36.62 -32.72
CA GLY A 840 -17.48 37.96 -32.23
C GLY A 840 -18.89 38.44 -32.57
N ASP A 841 -19.57 37.81 -33.54
CA ASP A 841 -20.92 38.21 -34.03
C ASP A 841 -22.03 37.54 -33.20
N ALA A 842 -22.23 38.07 -31.98
CA ALA A 842 -23.17 37.54 -31.00
C ALA A 842 -24.64 37.70 -31.43
N ASN A 843 -24.96 38.74 -32.20
CA ASN A 843 -26.34 39.00 -32.65
C ASN A 843 -26.70 38.27 -33.98
N CYS A 844 -25.72 37.69 -34.66
CA CYS A 844 -25.81 36.96 -35.93
C CYS A 844 -26.23 37.83 -37.12
N ASP A 845 -25.81 39.09 -37.17
CA ASP A 845 -26.08 39.99 -38.30
C ASP A 845 -24.97 40.00 -39.36
N GLY A 846 -23.87 39.28 -39.11
CA GLY A 846 -22.71 39.15 -40.00
C GLY A 846 -21.63 40.22 -39.81
N ILE A 847 -21.74 41.06 -38.77
CA ILE A 847 -20.80 42.13 -38.41
C ILE A 847 -20.34 41.89 -36.97
N VAL A 848 -19.11 42.28 -36.64
CA VAL A 848 -18.60 42.26 -35.26
C VAL A 848 -18.49 43.71 -34.78
N ASP A 849 -19.38 44.15 -33.90
CA ASP A 849 -19.46 45.53 -33.41
C ASP A 849 -19.96 45.67 -31.95
N ASP A 850 -20.20 46.91 -31.51
CA ASP A 850 -20.60 47.21 -30.13
C ASP A 850 -21.99 46.64 -29.76
N GLU A 851 -22.85 46.32 -30.75
CA GLU A 851 -24.13 45.67 -30.51
C GLU A 851 -23.96 44.23 -30.01
N ASP A 852 -22.92 43.53 -30.48
CA ASP A 852 -22.55 42.20 -29.98
C ASP A 852 -22.14 42.24 -28.52
N VAL A 853 -21.23 43.16 -28.19
CA VAL A 853 -20.79 43.42 -26.81
C VAL A 853 -21.99 43.73 -25.93
N SER A 854 -22.92 44.57 -26.41
CA SER A 854 -24.14 44.93 -25.68
C SER A 854 -25.05 43.72 -25.44
N LEU A 855 -25.21 42.85 -26.45
CA LEU A 855 -26.04 41.66 -26.35
C LEU A 855 -25.45 40.65 -25.36
N ILE A 856 -24.14 40.44 -25.39
CA ILE A 856 -23.44 39.55 -24.44
C ILE A 856 -23.62 40.05 -23.02
N MET A 857 -23.33 41.33 -22.76
CA MET A 857 -23.47 41.93 -21.42
C MET A 857 -24.92 41.83 -20.91
N LYS A 858 -25.92 41.98 -21.79
CA LYS A 858 -27.35 41.81 -21.45
C LYS A 858 -27.71 40.35 -21.20
N ALA A 859 -27.20 39.42 -22.01
CA ALA A 859 -27.45 37.98 -21.87
C ALA A 859 -26.86 37.44 -20.57
N VAL A 860 -25.66 37.89 -20.19
CA VAL A 860 -25.00 37.55 -18.92
C VAL A 860 -25.73 38.18 -17.73
N ALA A 861 -26.10 39.47 -17.80
CA ALA A 861 -26.75 40.16 -16.69
C ALA A 861 -28.23 39.79 -16.49
N PHE A 862 -28.95 39.46 -17.57
CA PHE A 862 -30.39 39.21 -17.56
C PHE A 862 -30.78 37.97 -18.41
N PRO A 863 -30.32 36.76 -18.03
CA PRO A 863 -30.48 35.55 -18.84
C PRO A 863 -31.95 35.16 -19.08
N SER A 864 -32.88 35.47 -18.16
CA SER A 864 -34.31 35.21 -18.36
C SER A 864 -34.94 36.03 -19.49
N SER A 865 -34.34 37.17 -19.84
CA SER A 865 -34.81 38.06 -20.89
C SER A 865 -33.99 37.92 -22.17
N TYR A 866 -32.65 37.89 -22.06
CA TYR A 866 -31.73 37.97 -23.20
C TYR A 866 -30.85 36.72 -23.40
N GLY A 867 -30.92 35.72 -22.50
CA GLY A 867 -30.25 34.43 -22.72
C GLY A 867 -30.92 33.61 -23.82
N VAL A 868 -30.38 32.43 -24.15
CA VAL A 868 -30.86 31.61 -25.29
C VAL A 868 -32.33 31.21 -25.21
N LYS A 869 -32.89 31.09 -24.00
CA LYS A 869 -34.33 30.84 -23.75
C LYS A 869 -35.07 32.10 -23.29
N GLY A 870 -34.50 33.27 -23.54
CA GLY A 870 -34.99 34.55 -23.05
C GLY A 870 -36.30 34.96 -23.68
N THR A 871 -37.12 35.73 -22.95
CA THR A 871 -38.43 36.18 -23.45
C THR A 871 -38.34 37.35 -24.42
N ASN A 872 -37.19 38.02 -24.55
CA ASN A 872 -37.02 39.19 -25.41
C ASN A 872 -36.77 38.77 -26.87
N PRO A 873 -37.45 39.33 -27.88
CA PRO A 873 -37.23 38.96 -29.29
C PRO A 873 -35.78 39.12 -29.80
N ALA A 874 -34.98 39.97 -29.15
CA ALA A 874 -33.57 40.18 -29.43
C ALA A 874 -32.66 39.44 -28.44
N HIS A 875 -33.14 38.35 -27.83
CA HIS A 875 -32.32 37.48 -27.01
C HIS A 875 -31.24 36.80 -27.85
N ILE A 876 -30.12 36.44 -27.24
CA ILE A 876 -29.02 35.76 -27.94
C ILE A 876 -29.50 34.41 -28.48
N THR A 877 -29.14 34.06 -29.70
CA THR A 877 -29.49 32.77 -30.30
C THR A 877 -28.45 31.70 -29.95
N VAL A 878 -28.72 30.43 -30.27
CA VAL A 878 -27.72 29.35 -30.13
C VAL A 878 -26.48 29.65 -30.98
N GLN A 879 -26.68 30.10 -32.23
CA GLN A 879 -25.57 30.49 -33.11
C GLN A 879 -24.83 31.72 -32.57
N GLY A 880 -25.57 32.69 -32.03
CA GLY A 880 -25.00 33.88 -31.42
C GLY A 880 -24.14 33.57 -30.21
N LEU A 881 -24.57 32.62 -29.39
CA LEU A 881 -23.78 32.16 -28.24
C LEU A 881 -22.48 31.47 -28.69
N SER A 882 -22.50 30.73 -29.81
CA SER A 882 -21.28 30.13 -30.38
C SER A 882 -20.33 31.15 -30.98
N ASN A 883 -20.87 32.18 -31.63
CA ASN A 883 -20.07 33.26 -32.20
C ASN A 883 -19.45 34.11 -31.08
N ALA A 884 -20.15 34.25 -29.96
CA ALA A 884 -19.77 35.12 -28.86
C ALA A 884 -18.73 34.52 -27.90
N ASP A 885 -18.63 33.20 -27.77
CA ASP A 885 -17.66 32.50 -26.91
C ASP A 885 -16.24 32.57 -27.52
N VAL A 886 -15.54 33.65 -27.22
CA VAL A 886 -14.25 34.01 -27.83
C VAL A 886 -13.12 34.22 -26.80
N TYR A 887 -13.43 34.09 -25.52
CA TYR A 887 -12.49 34.11 -24.40
C TYR A 887 -12.59 32.78 -23.66
N GLU A 888 -11.51 31.97 -23.69
CA GLU A 888 -11.52 30.57 -23.26
C GLU A 888 -12.62 29.72 -23.96
N PRO A 889 -12.54 29.54 -25.30
CA PRO A 889 -13.61 28.91 -26.09
C PRO A 889 -14.09 27.58 -25.51
N GLY A 890 -15.40 27.45 -25.29
CA GLY A 890 -16.02 26.31 -24.63
C GLY A 890 -16.31 26.53 -23.13
N GLY A 891 -15.84 27.64 -22.56
CA GLY A 891 -16.16 28.10 -21.20
C GLY A 891 -17.58 28.67 -21.06
N GLY A 892 -18.26 28.93 -22.18
CA GLY A 892 -19.58 29.54 -22.23
C GLY A 892 -19.53 31.06 -22.15
N LEU A 893 -20.71 31.69 -22.20
CA LEU A 893 -20.80 33.15 -22.36
C LEU A 893 -20.49 33.92 -21.07
N THR A 894 -19.44 34.74 -21.07
CA THR A 894 -18.99 35.56 -19.94
C THR A 894 -18.85 37.05 -20.29
N ASN A 895 -18.57 37.88 -19.28
CA ASN A 895 -18.21 39.28 -19.51
C ASN A 895 -16.80 39.44 -20.13
N GLN A 896 -15.95 38.41 -20.06
CA GLN A 896 -14.63 38.48 -20.70
C GLN A 896 -14.75 38.32 -22.21
N ASP A 897 -15.70 37.53 -22.70
CA ASP A 897 -16.02 37.45 -24.13
C ASP A 897 -16.38 38.81 -24.72
N ALA A 898 -17.29 39.54 -24.04
CA ALA A 898 -17.66 40.89 -24.41
C ALA A 898 -16.42 41.82 -24.44
N ARG A 899 -15.48 41.62 -23.51
CA ARG A 899 -14.24 42.40 -23.44
C ARG A 899 -13.27 42.04 -24.57
N SER A 900 -13.13 40.78 -24.92
CA SER A 900 -12.30 40.32 -26.05
C SER A 900 -12.84 40.86 -27.37
N ILE A 901 -14.15 40.83 -27.58
CA ILE A 901 -14.81 41.42 -28.76
C ILE A 901 -14.59 42.93 -28.81
N SER A 902 -14.79 43.63 -27.69
CA SER A 902 -14.52 45.07 -27.59
C SER A 902 -13.06 45.41 -27.94
N ARG A 903 -12.10 44.64 -27.43
CA ARG A 903 -10.67 44.81 -27.75
C ARG A 903 -10.35 44.49 -29.21
N TYR A 904 -11.07 43.57 -29.83
CA TYR A 904 -10.95 43.27 -31.25
C TYR A 904 -11.47 44.45 -32.10
N ILE A 905 -12.63 45.01 -31.75
CA ILE A 905 -13.22 46.19 -32.40
C ILE A 905 -12.28 47.41 -32.28
N GLU A 906 -11.68 47.61 -31.10
CA GLU A 906 -10.71 48.69 -30.84
C GLU A 906 -9.34 48.46 -31.53
N GLY A 907 -9.11 47.28 -32.14
CA GLY A 907 -7.86 46.91 -32.78
C GLY A 907 -6.71 46.61 -31.80
N VAL A 908 -7.03 46.41 -30.51
CA VAL A 908 -6.06 46.05 -29.45
C VAL A 908 -5.58 44.60 -29.64
N ILE A 909 -6.47 43.72 -30.10
CA ILE A 909 -6.14 42.35 -30.52
C ILE A 909 -6.47 42.15 -32.01
N LYS A 910 -5.78 41.21 -32.67
CA LYS A 910 -5.81 41.07 -34.14
C LYS A 910 -6.78 40.02 -34.67
N SER A 911 -7.31 39.16 -33.79
CA SER A 911 -8.18 38.05 -34.16
C SER A 911 -8.97 37.57 -32.96
N LEU A 912 -10.11 36.93 -33.24
CA LEU A 912 -10.86 36.12 -32.29
C LEU A 912 -10.76 34.63 -32.72
N PRO A 913 -10.76 33.66 -31.77
CA PRO A 913 -10.80 33.87 -30.33
C PRO A 913 -9.50 34.51 -29.82
N GLU A 914 -9.56 35.11 -28.62
CA GLU A 914 -8.39 35.72 -27.99
C GLU A 914 -7.50 34.61 -27.41
N ASN A 915 -6.35 34.37 -28.05
CA ASN A 915 -5.33 33.41 -27.59
C ASN A 915 -4.53 33.92 -26.40
#